data_AF-A0A955VBH5-F1
#
_entry.id   AF-A0A955VBH5-F1
#
_cell.length_a   1.000
_cell.length_b   1.000
_cell.length_c   1.000
_cell.angle_alpha   90.00
_cell.angle_beta   90.00
_cell.angle_gamma   90.00
#
_symmetry.space_group_name_H-M   'P 1'
#
loop_
_entity.id
_entity.type
_entity.pdbx_description
1 polymer ?
#
loop_
_entity_poly.entity_id
_entity_poly.type
_entity_poly.pdbx_seq_one_letter_code
_entity_poly.pdbx_strand_id
1 'polypeptide(L)'
;MSPPPRALLAASVAALAFAAAAPAARASDSWTTPFPGVRRLVRTTSAPLKLYALEIDLCHQGILVRATKPAEKGVTAGAFAQARAAEMAVNGDLFGAGFATSGMAVGAGAWWGNADNSTQGFIAFGTDQILVKKPSGTLAAPEAWMRDVVGGRPKLVEGGQATDFNANAGPACTSREPRTAVGVSEDGRTLWLVVVDRVPRSTGAISRGATCAEMQTLMRGLGAYEALNLDGGGSSQMWVKGLGYVNDPSGNAGGGGVRAVANHIAIQAGGTAAPNSCVPLGDPGPSQPTPATVRPVIPEATGSSDIDGDGIADACMRGPGGFSCVLGAAGGLGAEVAGPALSNAQGWGDATNSMTIAMGDIDGDGRADVCARANAGIRCWKSRGDGFGAAVAGPPFSDEQGFADPSIYTTMRMADVDGDGRADVCMRTRAAFRCDRSTGDGFAGVLTASGISDANGFASESEYGTIRMGDVDGDGRDDVCARTPAGMRCWRSLGDSFAAGFAGPTWSNANGWQDAQYWRTIRLADVDGDGRADLCARTASDYRCHLSQGTSFGAAIIGPELSNAQGWGDPTNYETLQLGDIDGDGDLDLCGRADAGVRCWPWTGAGFALGARATTLMADASGWGQERFYATMRLADVNGDGKADLCARSSASFRCYLATGGATPFTTATGGPAWSDAAGYDAVTAYGTLVATRSTPPVEEEPGPVADDGPVAEEVGGAEEIVVEAVEDVGGGWESDAAGGEEDAGGDPDAGGDPDADPD
;
A
#
# COMPACT_ATOMS: atom_id res chain seq x y z
N MET A 1 -3.09 -27.28 92.64
CA MET A 1 -3.64 -28.64 92.81
C MET A 1 -3.93 -29.20 91.41
N SER A 2 -3.88 -30.53 91.27
CA SER A 2 -4.03 -31.31 90.02
C SER A 2 -5.48 -31.29 89.45
N PRO A 3 -5.85 -31.93 88.31
CA PRO A 3 -5.11 -32.91 87.48
C PRO A 3 -5.17 -32.60 85.93
N PRO A 4 -5.35 -33.54 84.95
CA PRO A 4 -4.22 -34.15 84.22
C PRO A 4 -4.40 -34.14 82.66
N PRO A 5 -4.15 -35.19 81.80
CA PRO A 5 -3.51 -34.94 80.49
C PRO A 5 -4.18 -35.58 79.24
N ARG A 6 -3.48 -35.48 78.09
CA ARG A 6 -3.45 -36.36 76.90
C ARG A 6 -4.70 -37.19 76.49
N ALA A 7 -5.11 -36.87 75.25
CA ALA A 7 -5.40 -37.79 74.13
C ALA A 7 -6.74 -38.55 74.06
N LEU A 8 -7.37 -38.44 72.89
CA LEU A 8 -8.05 -39.53 72.17
C LEU A 8 -8.13 -39.20 70.67
N LEU A 9 -8.11 -40.22 69.80
CA LEU A 9 -8.32 -40.06 68.36
C LEU A 9 -9.82 -39.97 68.05
N ALA A 10 -10.19 -39.15 67.07
CA ALA A 10 -11.47 -39.24 66.37
C ALA A 10 -11.21 -39.13 64.87
N ALA A 11 -11.39 -40.22 64.12
CA ALA A 11 -11.25 -40.20 62.68
C ALA A 11 -12.45 -39.50 62.04
N SER A 12 -12.22 -38.38 61.36
CA SER A 12 -13.25 -37.66 60.61
C SER A 12 -13.15 -38.00 59.13
N VAL A 13 -14.24 -38.48 58.54
CA VAL A 13 -14.30 -38.88 57.13
C VAL A 13 -14.13 -37.66 56.23
N ALA A 14 -13.15 -37.72 55.32
CA ALA A 14 -12.97 -36.72 54.27
C ALA A 14 -14.09 -36.86 53.22
N ALA A 15 -15.23 -36.21 53.46
CA ALA A 15 -16.30 -36.09 52.47
C ALA A 15 -15.80 -35.23 51.30
N LEU A 16 -15.45 -35.88 50.19
CA LEU A 16 -15.07 -35.20 48.95
C LEU A 16 -16.30 -34.52 48.36
N ALA A 17 -16.52 -33.26 48.73
CA ALA A 17 -17.56 -32.42 48.17
C ALA A 17 -17.22 -32.11 46.71
N PHE A 18 -17.69 -32.97 45.78
CA PHE A 18 -17.76 -32.64 44.37
C PHE A 18 -18.70 -31.44 44.21
N ALA A 19 -18.12 -30.25 44.22
CA ALA A 19 -18.77 -29.02 43.79
C ALA A 19 -19.04 -29.15 42.29
N ALA A 20 -20.18 -29.74 41.95
CA ALA A 20 -20.69 -29.78 40.59
C ALA A 20 -20.94 -28.33 40.14
N ALA A 21 -19.96 -27.77 39.43
CA ALA A 21 -20.07 -26.44 38.86
C ALA A 21 -21.31 -26.42 37.96
N ALA A 22 -22.31 -25.63 38.33
CA ALA A 22 -23.49 -25.45 37.51
C ALA A 22 -23.02 -24.97 36.12
N PRO A 23 -23.43 -25.63 35.02
CA PRO A 23 -22.91 -25.32 33.70
C PRO A 23 -23.24 -23.86 33.39
N ALA A 24 -22.20 -23.04 33.18
CA ALA A 24 -22.36 -21.66 32.77
C ALA A 24 -23.16 -21.65 31.47
N ALA A 25 -24.39 -21.12 31.53
CA ALA A 25 -25.32 -21.14 30.40
C ALA A 25 -24.64 -20.54 29.18
N ARG A 26 -24.38 -21.34 28.15
CA ARG A 26 -23.68 -20.87 26.95
C ARG A 26 -24.61 -19.99 26.11
N ALA A 27 -24.01 -19.15 25.27
CA ALA A 27 -24.78 -18.47 24.24
C ALA A 27 -25.47 -19.52 23.36
N SER A 28 -26.76 -19.33 23.10
CA SER A 28 -27.55 -20.18 22.23
C SER A 28 -27.76 -19.46 20.91
N ASP A 29 -27.18 -20.02 19.85
CA ASP A 29 -27.28 -19.55 18.48
C ASP A 29 -28.23 -20.44 17.69
N SER A 30 -29.15 -19.83 16.94
CA SER A 30 -30.03 -20.50 15.99
C SER A 30 -29.85 -19.86 14.63
N TRP A 31 -29.33 -20.64 13.67
CA TRP A 31 -29.13 -20.23 12.29
C TRP A 31 -30.23 -20.80 11.39
N THR A 32 -30.68 -20.00 10.43
CA THR A 32 -31.63 -20.40 9.38
C THR A 32 -31.31 -19.67 8.08
N THR A 33 -31.70 -20.21 6.93
CA THR A 33 -31.51 -19.58 5.62
C THR A 33 -32.88 -19.17 5.06
N PRO A 34 -33.42 -17.97 5.40
CA PRO A 34 -34.77 -17.58 4.99
C PRO A 34 -34.91 -17.34 3.47
N PHE A 35 -33.83 -16.94 2.79
CA PHE A 35 -33.79 -16.68 1.35
C PHE A 35 -32.43 -17.11 0.76
N PRO A 36 -32.34 -17.40 -0.55
CA PRO A 36 -31.05 -17.53 -1.23
C PRO A 36 -30.18 -16.29 -0.98
N GLY A 37 -28.88 -16.49 -0.80
CA GLY A 37 -27.94 -15.41 -0.44
C GLY A 37 -28.08 -14.84 0.98
N VAL A 38 -29.01 -15.33 1.83
CA VAL A 38 -29.18 -14.78 3.18
C VAL A 38 -29.31 -15.85 4.26
N ARG A 39 -28.47 -15.73 5.29
CA ARG A 39 -28.58 -16.46 6.56
C ARG A 39 -29.05 -15.51 7.67
N ARG A 40 -29.89 -15.99 8.58
CA ARG A 40 -30.34 -15.29 9.80
C ARG A 40 -29.87 -16.03 11.05
N LEU A 41 -29.12 -15.33 11.90
CA LEU A 41 -28.81 -15.70 13.27
C LEU A 41 -29.87 -15.15 14.23
N VAL A 42 -30.27 -15.96 15.20
CA VAL A 42 -30.86 -15.51 16.48
C VAL A 42 -29.94 -15.97 17.60
N ARG A 43 -29.43 -15.04 18.42
CA ARG A 43 -28.48 -15.32 19.52
C ARG A 43 -29.07 -14.86 20.85
N THR A 44 -28.96 -15.71 21.87
CA THR A 44 -29.31 -15.38 23.28
C THR A 44 -28.12 -15.67 24.19
N THR A 45 -27.68 -14.68 24.98
CA THR A 45 -26.49 -14.78 25.85
C THR A 45 -26.82 -15.00 27.34
N SER A 46 -25.81 -15.35 28.14
CA SER A 46 -25.90 -15.56 29.59
C SER A 46 -26.16 -14.28 30.41
N ALA A 47 -25.62 -13.15 29.97
CA ALA A 47 -25.92 -11.82 30.49
C ALA A 47 -26.97 -11.18 29.55
N PRO A 48 -28.27 -11.47 29.76
CA PRO A 48 -29.24 -11.69 28.69
C PRO A 48 -29.29 -10.55 27.68
N LEU A 49 -28.81 -10.85 26.48
CA LEU A 49 -28.87 -10.04 25.27
C LEU A 49 -29.51 -10.93 24.19
N LYS A 50 -30.61 -10.46 23.61
CA LYS A 50 -31.34 -11.10 22.51
C LYS A 50 -31.02 -10.35 21.22
N LEU A 51 -30.42 -11.06 20.27
CA LEU A 51 -29.89 -10.53 19.02
C LEU A 51 -30.50 -11.25 17.82
N TYR A 52 -30.67 -10.48 16.75
CA TYR A 52 -30.99 -10.94 15.41
C TYR A 52 -29.96 -10.35 14.46
N ALA A 53 -29.32 -11.18 13.66
CA ALA A 53 -28.41 -10.73 12.61
C ALA A 53 -28.78 -11.38 11.28
N LEU A 54 -28.62 -10.61 10.21
CA LEU A 54 -28.65 -11.08 8.83
C LEU A 54 -27.22 -11.06 8.30
N GLU A 55 -26.81 -12.17 7.73
CA GLU A 55 -25.57 -12.41 7.00
C GLU A 55 -25.99 -12.53 5.53
N ILE A 56 -25.63 -11.54 4.72
CA ILE A 56 -26.12 -11.37 3.35
C ILE A 56 -24.94 -11.43 2.39
N ASP A 57 -24.92 -12.42 1.52
CA ASP A 57 -23.98 -12.52 0.40
C ASP A 57 -24.38 -11.50 -0.68
N LEU A 58 -23.68 -10.37 -0.69
CA LEU A 58 -23.88 -9.29 -1.65
C LEU A 58 -23.59 -9.70 -3.10
N CYS A 59 -22.89 -10.81 -3.31
CA CYS A 59 -22.58 -11.36 -4.64
C CYS A 59 -23.54 -12.46 -5.10
N HIS A 60 -24.49 -12.87 -4.26
CA HIS A 60 -25.53 -13.80 -4.67
C HIS A 60 -26.51 -13.15 -5.66
N GLN A 61 -26.81 -13.82 -6.78
CA GLN A 61 -27.79 -13.32 -7.74
C GLN A 61 -29.15 -13.08 -7.09
N GLY A 62 -29.80 -11.98 -7.46
CA GLY A 62 -31.08 -11.57 -6.90
C GLY A 62 -31.03 -10.90 -5.53
N ILE A 63 -29.84 -10.67 -4.96
CA ILE A 63 -29.64 -9.78 -3.79
C ILE A 63 -29.54 -8.33 -4.28
N LEU A 64 -30.42 -7.47 -3.79
CA LEU A 64 -30.36 -6.03 -4.07
C LEU A 64 -30.47 -5.21 -2.79
N VAL A 65 -29.48 -4.36 -2.54
CA VAL A 65 -29.50 -3.38 -1.43
C VAL A 65 -30.23 -2.11 -1.88
N ARG A 66 -31.07 -1.54 -1.01
CA ARG A 66 -31.76 -0.26 -1.23
C ARG A 66 -31.85 0.59 0.03
N ALA A 67 -31.68 1.89 -0.14
CA ALA A 67 -31.98 2.92 0.85
C ALA A 67 -33.28 3.67 0.50
N THR A 68 -33.80 4.41 1.47
CA THR A 68 -35.02 5.21 1.35
C THR A 68 -34.86 6.36 0.35
N LYS A 69 -35.81 6.53 -0.59
CA LYS A 69 -35.93 7.74 -1.43
C LYS A 69 -36.75 8.85 -0.73
N PRO A 70 -36.76 10.12 -1.21
CA PRO A 70 -37.35 11.24 -0.47
C PRO A 70 -38.85 11.07 -0.14
N ALA A 71 -39.59 10.40 -1.02
CA ALA A 71 -41.03 10.14 -0.88
C ALA A 71 -41.36 8.88 -0.03
N GLU A 72 -40.35 8.23 0.54
CA GLU A 72 -40.47 6.91 1.20
C GLU A 72 -40.06 6.96 2.68
N LYS A 73 -39.78 8.16 3.20
CA LYS A 73 -39.41 8.43 4.59
C LYS A 73 -40.62 8.47 5.53
N GLY A 74 -40.39 8.28 6.83
CA GLY A 74 -41.43 8.43 7.85
C GLY A 74 -42.41 7.26 7.94
N VAL A 75 -41.96 6.05 7.59
CA VAL A 75 -42.72 4.80 7.72
C VAL A 75 -41.97 3.81 8.63
N THR A 76 -42.53 2.63 8.87
CA THR A 76 -41.85 1.55 9.61
C THR A 76 -41.04 0.67 8.66
N ALA A 77 -40.01 -0.02 9.15
CA ALA A 77 -39.13 -0.83 8.30
C ALA A 77 -39.90 -1.93 7.53
N GLY A 78 -40.89 -2.56 8.17
CA GLY A 78 -41.76 -3.55 7.51
C GLY A 78 -42.70 -2.94 6.46
N ALA A 79 -43.19 -1.71 6.67
CA ALA A 79 -43.99 -1.00 5.68
C ALA A 79 -43.14 -0.59 4.46
N PHE A 80 -41.89 -0.16 4.70
CA PHE A 80 -40.93 0.13 3.62
C PHE A 80 -40.61 -1.13 2.81
N ALA A 81 -40.29 -2.25 3.47
CA ALA A 81 -40.00 -3.52 2.80
C ALA A 81 -41.19 -3.97 1.92
N GLN A 82 -42.41 -3.93 2.45
CA GLN A 82 -43.63 -4.26 1.71
C GLN A 82 -43.85 -3.33 0.50
N ALA A 83 -43.72 -2.02 0.69
CA ALA A 83 -43.89 -1.01 -0.36
C ALA A 83 -42.77 -1.01 -1.42
N ARG A 84 -41.67 -1.74 -1.19
CA ARG A 84 -40.55 -1.92 -2.13
C ARG A 84 -40.45 -3.33 -2.71
N ALA A 85 -41.36 -4.25 -2.34
CA ALA A 85 -41.24 -5.68 -2.62
C ALA A 85 -39.85 -6.22 -2.25
N ALA A 86 -39.39 -5.87 -1.04
CA ALA A 86 -38.17 -6.38 -0.44
C ALA A 86 -38.48 -7.44 0.62
N GLU A 87 -37.61 -8.44 0.70
CA GLU A 87 -37.71 -9.55 1.64
C GLU A 87 -37.40 -9.13 3.08
N MET A 88 -36.57 -8.11 3.27
CA MET A 88 -36.02 -7.75 4.58
C MET A 88 -35.79 -6.24 4.67
N ALA A 89 -35.90 -5.67 5.87
CA ALA A 89 -35.45 -4.31 6.15
C ALA A 89 -35.11 -4.06 7.62
N VAL A 90 -34.21 -3.09 7.85
CA VAL A 90 -33.91 -2.49 9.16
C VAL A 90 -34.07 -0.97 9.11
N ASN A 91 -34.17 -0.31 10.27
CA ASN A 91 -34.09 1.15 10.33
C ASN A 91 -32.68 1.67 10.00
N GLY A 92 -32.61 2.93 9.57
CA GLY A 92 -31.38 3.66 9.26
C GLY A 92 -30.97 4.67 10.34
N ASP A 93 -30.64 5.87 9.86
CA ASP A 93 -30.02 7.00 10.55
C ASP A 93 -30.90 7.63 11.65
N LEU A 94 -30.23 8.32 12.58
CA LEU A 94 -30.81 9.18 13.59
C LEU A 94 -31.52 10.35 12.92
N PHE A 95 -32.63 10.85 13.48
CA PHE A 95 -33.42 11.89 12.80
C PHE A 95 -34.06 12.93 13.73
N GLY A 96 -34.28 14.11 13.16
CA GLY A 96 -34.97 15.25 13.79
C GLY A 96 -36.43 15.38 13.35
N ALA A 97 -37.01 16.54 13.62
CA ALA A 97 -38.39 16.88 13.23
C ALA A 97 -38.62 16.72 11.71
N GLY A 98 -39.83 16.30 11.32
CA GLY A 98 -40.19 16.12 9.90
C GLY A 98 -39.42 15.01 9.17
N PHE A 99 -38.81 14.08 9.91
CA PHE A 99 -37.95 13.02 9.38
C PHE A 99 -36.79 13.57 8.53
N ALA A 100 -36.09 14.59 9.04
CA ALA A 100 -34.78 15.00 8.54
C ALA A 100 -33.71 14.08 9.15
N THR A 101 -32.90 13.42 8.32
CA THR A 101 -31.79 12.55 8.78
C THR A 101 -30.69 13.41 9.39
N SER A 102 -29.84 12.84 10.24
CA SER A 102 -28.74 13.56 10.90
C SER A 102 -27.52 13.65 10.00
N GLY A 103 -27.24 12.57 9.26
CA GLY A 103 -26.22 12.48 8.23
C GLY A 103 -26.81 12.29 6.83
N MET A 104 -25.94 11.85 5.92
CA MET A 104 -26.25 11.68 4.52
C MET A 104 -27.32 10.60 4.28
N ALA A 105 -28.28 10.89 3.41
CA ALA A 105 -29.24 9.92 2.90
C ALA A 105 -29.49 10.12 1.41
N VAL A 106 -29.29 9.05 0.66
CA VAL A 106 -29.45 8.96 -0.81
C VAL A 106 -30.21 7.68 -1.09
N GLY A 107 -31.17 7.70 -2.02
CA GLY A 107 -31.90 6.49 -2.45
C GLY A 107 -32.01 6.39 -3.96
N ALA A 108 -31.46 5.33 -4.55
CA ALA A 108 -31.21 5.17 -5.99
C ALA A 108 -30.66 6.43 -6.70
N GLY A 109 -29.66 7.08 -6.12
CA GLY A 109 -28.96 8.27 -6.63
C GLY A 109 -29.61 9.62 -6.29
N ALA A 110 -30.81 9.64 -5.69
CA ALA A 110 -31.46 10.87 -5.26
C ALA A 110 -31.05 11.24 -3.82
N TRP A 111 -30.22 12.28 -3.65
CA TRP A 111 -29.85 12.86 -2.35
C TRP A 111 -31.00 13.67 -1.75
N TRP A 112 -31.26 13.48 -0.45
CA TRP A 112 -32.31 14.22 0.27
C TRP A 112 -32.11 14.35 1.78
N GLY A 113 -31.17 13.58 2.36
CA GLY A 113 -30.76 13.78 3.75
C GLY A 113 -29.93 15.06 3.95
N ASN A 114 -29.38 15.21 5.15
CA ASN A 114 -28.33 16.21 5.40
C ASN A 114 -27.10 15.97 4.50
N ALA A 115 -26.17 16.93 4.51
CA ALA A 115 -24.82 16.70 4.04
C ALA A 115 -24.03 15.78 4.99
N ASP A 116 -22.95 15.21 4.47
CA ASP A 116 -21.91 14.59 5.28
C ASP A 116 -21.30 15.63 6.24
N ASN A 117 -21.01 15.22 7.47
CA ASN A 117 -20.58 16.11 8.53
C ASN A 117 -19.76 15.38 9.58
N SER A 118 -18.87 16.10 10.26
CA SER A 118 -17.92 15.54 11.24
C SER A 118 -18.54 14.75 12.39
N THR A 119 -19.86 14.82 12.62
CA THR A 119 -20.54 14.11 13.71
C THR A 119 -21.24 12.82 13.30
N GLN A 120 -21.33 12.52 12.00
CA GLN A 120 -21.96 11.29 11.46
C GLN A 120 -21.01 10.56 10.52
N GLY A 121 -21.07 9.23 10.52
CA GLY A 121 -20.59 8.42 9.40
C GLY A 121 -21.75 8.07 8.46
N PHE A 122 -21.46 7.28 7.44
CA PHE A 122 -22.48 6.64 6.61
C PHE A 122 -21.97 5.31 6.03
N ILE A 123 -22.91 4.43 5.68
CA ILE A 123 -22.64 3.38 4.69
C ILE A 123 -23.20 3.81 3.34
N ALA A 124 -22.43 3.63 2.28
CA ALA A 124 -22.79 3.92 0.91
C ALA A 124 -22.62 2.67 0.03
N PHE A 125 -23.58 2.47 -0.87
CA PHE A 125 -23.62 1.38 -1.85
C PHE A 125 -23.74 1.97 -3.26
N GLY A 126 -22.81 1.61 -4.13
CA GLY A 126 -22.90 1.73 -5.58
C GLY A 126 -23.02 0.35 -6.23
N THR A 127 -23.14 0.34 -7.56
CA THR A 127 -23.18 -0.89 -8.39
C THR A 127 -21.98 -1.82 -8.16
N ASP A 128 -20.85 -1.20 -7.86
CA ASP A 128 -19.48 -1.66 -8.01
C ASP A 128 -18.55 -1.05 -6.94
N GLN A 129 -19.12 -0.46 -5.87
CA GLN A 129 -18.36 0.10 -4.74
C GLN A 129 -19.18 0.10 -3.44
N ILE A 130 -18.52 -0.13 -2.30
CA ILE A 130 -19.10 0.05 -0.96
C ILE A 130 -18.13 0.87 -0.10
N LEU A 131 -18.66 1.78 0.72
CA LEU A 131 -17.88 2.57 1.68
C LEU A 131 -18.57 2.63 3.03
N VAL A 132 -17.81 2.45 4.13
CA VAL A 132 -18.25 2.74 5.50
C VAL A 132 -17.45 3.94 6.04
N LYS A 133 -17.87 5.15 5.67
CA LYS A 133 -17.16 6.38 6.05
C LYS A 133 -17.35 6.69 7.54
N LYS A 134 -16.25 7.01 8.22
CA LYS A 134 -16.25 7.43 9.63
C LYS A 134 -16.68 8.91 9.80
N PRO A 135 -17.04 9.35 11.02
CA PRO A 135 -17.28 10.77 11.31
C PRO A 135 -15.98 11.60 11.32
N SER A 136 -15.40 11.82 10.14
CA SER A 136 -14.27 12.72 9.85
C SER A 136 -14.22 13.04 8.35
N GLY A 137 -13.76 14.25 8.00
CA GLY A 137 -13.92 14.79 6.64
C GLY A 137 -15.38 15.06 6.26
N THR A 138 -15.63 15.90 5.26
CA THR A 138 -17.00 16.27 4.84
C THR A 138 -17.11 16.36 3.32
N LEU A 139 -17.82 15.42 2.71
CA LEU A 139 -18.20 15.49 1.30
C LEU A 139 -19.28 16.57 1.09
N ALA A 140 -19.03 17.50 0.16
CA ALA A 140 -19.97 18.58 -0.16
C ALA A 140 -21.27 18.09 -0.84
N ALA A 141 -21.18 16.94 -1.52
CA ALA A 141 -22.30 16.20 -2.11
C ALA A 141 -21.92 14.70 -2.16
N PRO A 142 -22.87 13.77 -2.30
CA PRO A 142 -22.57 12.36 -2.58
C PRO A 142 -21.93 12.21 -3.97
N GLU A 143 -21.02 11.25 -4.11
CA GLU A 143 -20.36 10.95 -5.37
C GLU A 143 -21.28 10.19 -6.34
N ALA A 144 -21.00 10.24 -7.65
CA ALA A 144 -21.89 9.71 -8.68
C ALA A 144 -22.12 8.19 -8.60
N TRP A 145 -21.22 7.44 -7.96
CA TRP A 145 -21.36 6.01 -7.69
C TRP A 145 -22.31 5.72 -6.51
N MET A 146 -22.49 6.65 -5.57
CA MET A 146 -23.28 6.47 -4.34
C MET A 146 -24.78 6.42 -4.66
N ARG A 147 -25.30 5.23 -4.94
CA ARG A 147 -26.73 5.04 -5.27
C ARG A 147 -27.59 5.00 -4.03
N ASP A 148 -27.17 4.29 -2.99
CA ASP A 148 -27.98 4.10 -1.79
C ASP A 148 -27.10 4.34 -0.55
N VAL A 149 -27.44 5.35 0.25
CA VAL A 149 -26.62 5.84 1.37
C VAL A 149 -27.46 6.01 2.62
N VAL A 150 -26.94 5.53 3.76
CA VAL A 150 -27.58 5.64 5.08
C VAL A 150 -26.55 6.09 6.12
N GLY A 151 -26.76 7.28 6.67
CA GLY A 151 -26.02 7.82 7.80
C GLY A 151 -26.14 7.01 9.09
N GLY A 152 -25.21 7.24 10.01
CA GLY A 152 -25.26 6.68 11.36
C GLY A 152 -24.07 7.12 12.22
N ARG A 153 -24.10 6.80 13.50
CA ARG A 153 -22.97 7.00 14.41
C ARG A 153 -23.05 6.17 15.69
N PRO A 154 -21.91 5.91 16.35
CA PRO A 154 -20.55 6.09 15.83
C PRO A 154 -20.17 4.98 14.84
N LYS A 155 -19.00 5.13 14.18
CA LYS A 155 -18.31 3.97 13.61
C LYS A 155 -17.88 3.04 14.75
N LEU A 156 -18.05 1.74 14.55
CA LEU A 156 -17.82 0.68 15.55
C LEU A 156 -16.54 -0.10 15.26
N VAL A 157 -16.29 -0.40 13.99
CA VAL A 157 -15.14 -1.20 13.53
C VAL A 157 -14.55 -0.53 12.30
N GLU A 158 -13.23 -0.46 12.24
CA GLU A 158 -12.40 0.06 11.14
C GLU A 158 -11.16 -0.83 11.03
N GLY A 159 -10.82 -1.32 9.84
CA GLY A 159 -9.69 -2.24 9.63
C GLY A 159 -9.77 -3.54 10.45
N GLY A 160 -10.99 -4.03 10.72
CA GLY A 160 -11.23 -5.17 11.61
C GLY A 160 -10.96 -4.90 13.10
N GLN A 161 -10.58 -3.67 13.49
CA GLN A 161 -10.29 -3.24 14.86
C GLN A 161 -11.41 -2.40 15.47
N ALA A 162 -11.48 -2.38 16.80
CA ALA A 162 -12.46 -1.55 17.52
C ALA A 162 -11.97 -0.09 17.55
N THR A 163 -12.80 0.83 17.03
CA THR A 163 -12.54 2.28 17.01
C THR A 163 -12.61 2.93 18.39
N ASP A 164 -11.77 3.92 18.69
CA ASP A 164 -12.10 4.88 19.76
C ASP A 164 -13.16 5.85 19.24
N PHE A 165 -14.42 5.56 19.54
CA PHE A 165 -15.54 6.40 19.14
C PHE A 165 -15.83 7.57 20.09
N ASN A 166 -15.12 7.72 21.22
CA ASN A 166 -15.61 8.55 22.33
C ASN A 166 -15.81 10.02 21.97
N ALA A 167 -15.01 10.57 21.04
CA ALA A 167 -15.18 11.94 20.53
C ALA A 167 -16.48 12.16 19.74
N ASN A 168 -17.02 11.12 19.09
CA ASN A 168 -18.19 11.18 18.19
C ASN A 168 -19.40 10.36 18.70
N ALA A 169 -19.29 9.78 19.88
CA ALA A 169 -20.35 8.99 20.50
C ALA A 169 -21.39 9.89 21.18
N GLY A 170 -22.65 9.78 20.76
CA GLY A 170 -23.75 10.45 21.47
C GLY A 170 -23.95 9.89 22.89
N PRO A 171 -24.60 10.63 23.82
CA PRO A 171 -24.77 10.20 25.23
C PRO A 171 -25.42 8.82 25.41
N ALA A 172 -26.21 8.37 24.42
CA ALA A 172 -26.81 7.04 24.40
C ALA A 172 -25.82 5.88 24.23
N CYS A 173 -24.53 6.10 23.90
CA CYS A 173 -23.60 4.99 23.64
C CYS A 173 -23.12 4.25 24.90
N THR A 174 -23.09 4.93 26.05
CA THR A 174 -22.66 4.35 27.33
C THR A 174 -23.80 3.66 28.08
N SER A 175 -25.07 4.00 27.77
CA SER A 175 -26.23 3.26 28.27
C SER A 175 -26.50 1.98 27.47
N ARG A 176 -27.32 1.09 28.03
CA ARG A 176 -27.72 -0.16 27.39
C ARG A 176 -29.09 -0.01 26.77
N GLU A 177 -29.12 0.05 25.46
CA GLU A 177 -30.32 0.31 24.67
C GLU A 177 -30.56 -0.79 23.64
N PRO A 178 -31.75 -0.86 23.04
CA PRO A 178 -31.90 -1.44 21.72
C PRO A 178 -30.92 -0.78 20.74
N ARG A 179 -30.39 -1.57 19.81
CA ARG A 179 -29.41 -1.11 18.81
C ARG A 179 -29.76 -1.66 17.44
N THR A 180 -29.42 -0.88 16.42
CA THR A 180 -29.28 -1.35 15.05
C THR A 180 -27.86 -1.02 14.60
N ALA A 181 -27.20 -1.94 13.90
CA ALA A 181 -25.88 -1.73 13.32
C ALA A 181 -25.78 -2.39 11.95
N VAL A 182 -24.90 -1.85 11.12
CA VAL A 182 -24.53 -2.36 9.80
C VAL A 182 -23.02 -2.56 9.73
N GLY A 183 -22.55 -3.53 8.96
CA GLY A 183 -21.12 -3.70 8.69
C GLY A 183 -20.86 -4.62 7.51
N VAL A 184 -19.63 -4.64 7.01
CA VAL A 184 -19.20 -5.48 5.89
C VAL A 184 -17.94 -6.26 6.22
N SER A 185 -17.76 -7.42 5.60
CA SER A 185 -16.52 -8.21 5.65
C SER A 185 -15.36 -7.54 4.91
N GLU A 186 -14.14 -8.01 5.17
CA GLU A 186 -12.88 -7.54 4.56
C GLU A 186 -12.88 -7.73 3.03
N ASP A 187 -13.48 -8.83 2.56
CA ASP A 187 -13.66 -9.11 1.13
C ASP A 187 -14.84 -8.36 0.48
N GLY A 188 -15.54 -7.49 1.20
CA GLY A 188 -16.70 -6.73 0.71
C GLY A 188 -17.96 -7.56 0.42
N ARG A 189 -17.91 -8.91 0.48
CA ARG A 189 -19.00 -9.79 0.02
C ARG A 189 -20.11 -9.99 1.04
N THR A 190 -19.84 -9.86 2.33
CA THR A 190 -20.81 -10.16 3.39
C THR A 190 -21.31 -8.88 4.04
N LEU A 191 -22.58 -8.54 3.82
CA LEU A 191 -23.28 -7.48 4.55
C LEU A 191 -23.91 -8.04 5.83
N TRP A 192 -23.58 -7.43 6.95
CA TRP A 192 -24.17 -7.68 8.26
C TRP A 192 -25.21 -6.62 8.60
N LEU A 193 -26.46 -7.02 8.81
CA LEU A 193 -27.51 -6.17 9.40
C LEU A 193 -27.90 -6.75 10.77
N VAL A 194 -27.68 -6.00 11.85
CA VAL A 194 -27.75 -6.53 13.22
C VAL A 194 -28.67 -5.68 14.10
N VAL A 195 -29.60 -6.32 14.80
CA VAL A 195 -30.51 -5.68 15.77
C VAL A 195 -30.45 -6.39 17.13
N VAL A 196 -30.38 -5.60 18.20
CA VAL A 196 -30.43 -6.03 19.59
C VAL A 196 -31.63 -5.39 20.27
N ASP A 197 -32.46 -6.18 20.97
CA ASP A 197 -33.62 -5.67 21.72
C ASP A 197 -33.26 -5.26 23.16
N ARG A 198 -34.15 -4.46 23.79
CA ARG A 198 -34.18 -4.26 25.25
C ARG A 198 -35.54 -4.66 25.82
N VAL A 199 -35.74 -5.95 26.01
CA VAL A 199 -36.98 -6.55 26.51
C VAL A 199 -37.01 -6.56 28.05
N PRO A 200 -37.94 -5.83 28.71
CA PRO A 200 -38.04 -5.80 30.17
C PRO A 200 -38.51 -7.12 30.78
N ARG A 201 -38.04 -7.40 32.00
CA ARG A 201 -38.29 -8.63 32.78
C ARG A 201 -39.78 -8.96 33.00
N SER A 202 -40.68 -8.00 32.83
CA SER A 202 -42.14 -8.13 32.95
C SER A 202 -42.81 -8.93 31.81
N THR A 203 -42.11 -9.21 30.71
CA THR A 203 -42.70 -9.86 29.51
C THR A 203 -42.25 -11.32 29.31
N GLY A 204 -41.52 -11.91 30.28
CA GLY A 204 -41.13 -13.32 30.28
C GLY A 204 -39.84 -13.65 29.51
N ALA A 205 -39.50 -12.89 28.46
CA ALA A 205 -38.17 -12.88 27.86
C ALA A 205 -37.36 -11.69 28.41
N ILE A 206 -36.03 -11.83 28.53
CA ILE A 206 -35.15 -10.75 28.99
C ILE A 206 -34.16 -10.41 27.88
N SER A 207 -34.03 -9.12 27.56
CA SER A 207 -32.84 -8.59 26.89
C SER A 207 -32.49 -7.25 27.51
N ARG A 208 -31.22 -7.06 27.91
CA ARG A 208 -30.79 -5.89 28.67
C ARG A 208 -30.39 -4.68 27.81
N GLY A 209 -30.39 -4.83 26.48
CA GLY A 209 -29.79 -3.87 25.55
C GLY A 209 -28.25 -3.89 25.56
N ALA A 210 -27.65 -3.26 24.56
CA ALA A 210 -26.20 -3.17 24.38
C ALA A 210 -25.70 -1.72 24.51
N THR A 211 -24.48 -1.57 25.03
CA THR A 211 -23.65 -0.37 24.84
C THR A 211 -23.03 -0.36 23.43
N CYS A 212 -22.52 0.78 22.97
CA CYS A 212 -21.80 0.82 21.68
C CYS A 212 -20.55 -0.07 21.70
N ALA A 213 -19.81 -0.17 22.82
CA ALA A 213 -18.64 -1.03 22.95
C ALA A 213 -18.97 -2.54 22.87
N GLU A 214 -20.15 -2.94 23.35
CA GLU A 214 -20.66 -4.30 23.15
C GLU A 214 -21.06 -4.55 21.70
N MET A 215 -21.59 -3.53 21.00
CA MET A 215 -21.82 -3.63 19.55
C MET A 215 -20.50 -3.76 18.77
N GLN A 216 -19.41 -3.09 19.16
CA GLN A 216 -18.09 -3.31 18.53
C GLN A 216 -17.64 -4.75 18.68
N THR A 217 -17.61 -5.24 19.92
CA THR A 217 -17.20 -6.62 20.25
C THR A 217 -18.03 -7.65 19.48
N LEU A 218 -19.32 -7.39 19.37
CA LEU A 218 -20.28 -8.20 18.64
C LEU A 218 -20.07 -8.19 17.13
N MET A 219 -19.94 -7.00 16.49
CA MET A 219 -19.77 -6.90 15.04
C MET A 219 -18.45 -7.54 14.60
N ARG A 220 -17.36 -7.31 15.35
CA ARG A 220 -16.09 -8.02 15.15
C ARG A 220 -16.25 -9.53 15.32
N GLY A 221 -16.96 -9.97 16.35
CA GLY A 221 -17.31 -11.38 16.61
C GLY A 221 -18.33 -12.00 15.65
N LEU A 222 -18.78 -11.27 14.64
CA LEU A 222 -19.53 -11.77 13.48
C LEU A 222 -18.68 -11.76 12.19
N GLY A 223 -17.49 -11.16 12.18
CA GLY A 223 -16.64 -11.03 10.99
C GLY A 223 -16.85 -9.75 10.18
N ALA A 224 -17.42 -8.69 10.79
CA ALA A 224 -17.40 -7.37 10.18
C ALA A 224 -16.00 -6.74 10.32
N TYR A 225 -15.41 -6.36 9.19
CA TYR A 225 -14.15 -5.62 9.08
C TYR A 225 -14.40 -4.11 9.22
N GLU A 226 -15.50 -3.64 8.65
CA GLU A 226 -16.02 -2.28 8.78
C GLU A 226 -17.41 -2.31 9.40
N ALA A 227 -17.74 -1.42 10.35
CA ALA A 227 -19.08 -1.37 10.92
C ALA A 227 -19.49 0.00 11.47
N LEU A 228 -20.78 0.33 11.36
CA LEU A 228 -21.42 1.59 11.76
C LEU A 228 -22.67 1.31 12.63
N ASN A 229 -22.81 2.03 13.74
CA ASN A 229 -24.05 2.01 14.54
C ASN A 229 -25.11 2.93 13.90
N LEU A 230 -26.34 2.43 13.74
CA LEU A 230 -27.50 3.14 13.20
C LEU A 230 -28.41 3.63 14.35
N ASP A 231 -29.59 4.19 14.07
CA ASP A 231 -30.48 4.66 15.13
C ASP A 231 -30.93 3.51 16.06
N GLY A 232 -31.00 3.82 17.35
CA GLY A 232 -31.21 2.86 18.43
C GLY A 232 -32.56 3.03 19.12
N GLY A 233 -32.67 2.49 20.33
CA GLY A 233 -33.85 2.70 21.16
C GLY A 233 -35.14 2.23 20.49
N GLY A 234 -36.20 3.02 20.63
CA GLY A 234 -37.50 2.74 19.98
C GLY A 234 -37.49 2.77 18.46
N SER A 235 -36.38 3.12 17.80
CA SER A 235 -36.26 3.01 16.35
C SER A 235 -35.82 1.62 15.89
N SER A 236 -35.17 0.83 16.77
CA SER A 236 -34.55 -0.45 16.42
C SER A 236 -35.53 -1.51 15.92
N GLN A 237 -35.46 -1.79 14.62
CA GLN A 237 -36.39 -2.65 13.86
C GLN A 237 -35.63 -3.59 12.93
N MET A 238 -36.04 -4.86 12.88
CA MET A 238 -35.74 -5.80 11.80
C MET A 238 -37.02 -6.52 11.39
N TRP A 239 -37.42 -6.34 10.13
CA TRP A 239 -38.56 -7.03 9.52
C TRP A 239 -38.07 -8.03 8.46
N VAL A 240 -38.70 -9.21 8.44
CA VAL A 240 -38.40 -10.28 7.48
C VAL A 240 -39.71 -10.88 6.94
N LYS A 241 -39.84 -10.95 5.62
CA LYS A 241 -40.98 -11.50 4.88
C LYS A 241 -41.27 -12.94 5.31
N GLY A 242 -42.53 -13.24 5.57
CA GLY A 242 -42.98 -14.52 6.13
C GLY A 242 -42.80 -14.69 7.65
N LEU A 243 -41.98 -13.85 8.31
CA LEU A 243 -41.75 -13.88 9.77
C LEU A 243 -42.33 -12.67 10.50
N GLY A 244 -42.48 -11.53 9.82
CA GLY A 244 -42.88 -10.25 10.43
C GLY A 244 -41.68 -9.53 11.04
N TYR A 245 -41.93 -8.77 12.11
CA TYR A 245 -40.83 -8.24 12.93
C TYR A 245 -40.22 -9.39 13.73
N VAL A 246 -38.92 -9.64 13.54
CA VAL A 246 -38.23 -10.73 14.28
C VAL A 246 -37.86 -10.30 15.69
N ASN A 247 -37.60 -9.00 15.87
CA ASN A 247 -37.32 -8.33 17.14
C ASN A 247 -38.61 -7.75 17.77
N ASP A 248 -38.53 -7.13 18.95
CA ASP A 248 -39.68 -6.42 19.58
C ASP A 248 -39.55 -4.89 19.47
N PRO A 249 -39.81 -4.29 18.29
CA PRO A 249 -39.73 -2.85 18.11
C PRO A 249 -40.85 -2.09 18.81
N SER A 250 -41.98 -2.74 19.14
CA SER A 250 -43.06 -2.11 19.91
C SER A 250 -42.66 -1.95 21.37
N GLY A 251 -42.10 -3.00 21.99
CA GLY A 251 -41.51 -2.94 23.33
C GLY A 251 -40.35 -1.96 23.41
N ASN A 252 -39.44 -1.97 22.42
CA ASN A 252 -38.35 -0.99 22.32
C ASN A 252 -38.89 0.46 22.24
N ALA A 253 -40.05 0.69 21.61
CA ALA A 253 -40.73 1.98 21.52
C ALA A 253 -41.66 2.31 22.72
N GLY A 254 -41.67 1.49 23.77
CA GLY A 254 -42.47 1.73 24.98
C GLY A 254 -43.92 1.23 24.92
N GLY A 255 -44.25 0.36 23.97
CA GLY A 255 -45.57 -0.28 23.82
C GLY A 255 -46.57 0.50 22.97
N GLY A 256 -46.20 1.66 22.42
CA GLY A 256 -47.05 2.50 21.57
C GLY A 256 -47.24 2.01 20.12
N GLY A 257 -46.79 0.80 19.79
CA GLY A 257 -46.67 0.32 18.41
C GLY A 257 -45.29 0.56 17.81
N VAL A 258 -45.10 0.15 16.55
CA VAL A 258 -43.81 0.25 15.86
C VAL A 258 -43.56 1.69 15.40
N ARG A 259 -42.41 2.26 15.79
CA ARG A 259 -42.01 3.63 15.45
C ARG A 259 -41.76 3.80 13.94
N ALA A 260 -42.33 4.86 13.38
CA ALA A 260 -41.95 5.34 12.05
C ALA A 260 -40.57 6.05 12.11
N VAL A 261 -39.68 5.76 11.16
CA VAL A 261 -38.29 6.24 11.13
C VAL A 261 -37.99 7.00 9.83
N ALA A 262 -36.89 7.77 9.79
CA ALA A 262 -36.58 8.60 8.63
C ALA A 262 -36.13 7.78 7.40
N ASN A 263 -35.17 6.88 7.55
CA ASN A 263 -34.73 6.00 6.48
C ASN A 263 -34.50 4.56 6.94
N HIS A 264 -34.18 3.68 5.99
CA HIS A 264 -34.07 2.24 6.15
C HIS A 264 -32.92 1.71 5.28
N ILE A 265 -32.44 0.51 5.60
CA ILE A 265 -31.74 -0.36 4.65
C ILE A 265 -32.68 -1.54 4.38
N ALA A 266 -32.97 -1.83 3.11
CA ALA A 266 -33.77 -2.98 2.69
C ALA A 266 -33.02 -3.87 1.71
N ILE A 267 -33.33 -5.17 1.77
CA ILE A 267 -32.73 -6.23 0.95
C ILE A 267 -33.85 -6.92 0.18
N GLN A 268 -33.78 -6.88 -1.16
CA GLN A 268 -34.53 -7.80 -2.01
C GLN A 268 -33.72 -9.10 -2.15
N ALA A 269 -34.37 -10.26 -2.09
CA ALA A 269 -33.70 -11.56 -2.11
C ALA A 269 -34.58 -12.63 -2.79
N GLY A 270 -34.37 -12.85 -4.08
CA GLY A 270 -35.11 -13.87 -4.85
C GLY A 270 -35.48 -13.51 -6.29
N GLY A 271 -34.86 -12.49 -6.88
CA GLY A 271 -34.93 -12.22 -8.32
C GLY A 271 -33.82 -12.94 -9.11
N THR A 272 -33.80 -12.76 -10.43
CA THR A 272 -32.68 -13.15 -11.32
C THR A 272 -31.81 -11.96 -11.73
N ALA A 273 -31.99 -10.80 -11.09
CA ALA A 273 -31.17 -9.62 -11.32
C ALA A 273 -29.72 -9.86 -10.89
N ALA A 274 -28.76 -9.28 -11.59
CA ALA A 274 -27.40 -9.17 -11.08
C ALA A 274 -27.40 -8.37 -9.75
N PRO A 275 -26.52 -8.72 -8.80
CA PRO A 275 -26.39 -7.93 -7.57
C PRO A 275 -25.96 -6.50 -7.88
N ASN A 276 -26.46 -5.52 -7.12
CA ASN A 276 -26.15 -4.10 -7.31
C ASN A 276 -25.14 -3.55 -6.29
N SER A 277 -24.40 -4.43 -5.60
CA SER A 277 -23.42 -4.08 -4.56
C SER A 277 -22.39 -5.20 -4.37
N CYS A 278 -22.07 -5.97 -5.42
CA CYS A 278 -21.09 -7.06 -5.37
C CYS A 278 -19.73 -6.57 -5.85
N VAL A 279 -18.79 -6.41 -4.93
CA VAL A 279 -17.37 -6.18 -5.21
C VAL A 279 -16.51 -6.62 -4.02
N PRO A 280 -15.22 -6.92 -4.25
CA PRO A 280 -14.20 -6.78 -3.22
C PRO A 280 -14.24 -5.39 -2.57
N LEU A 281 -13.73 -5.22 -1.34
CA LEU A 281 -13.32 -3.88 -0.89
C LEU A 281 -12.05 -3.48 -1.65
N GLY A 282 -12.23 -3.01 -2.89
CA GLY A 282 -11.23 -2.23 -3.60
C GLY A 282 -10.93 -0.93 -2.85
N ASP A 283 -9.70 -0.43 -2.99
CA ASP A 283 -9.13 0.65 -2.19
C ASP A 283 -10.08 1.88 -2.10
N PRO A 284 -10.53 2.30 -0.90
CA PRO A 284 -11.62 3.27 -0.73
C PRO A 284 -11.15 4.72 -0.98
N GLY A 285 -10.94 5.06 -2.24
CA GLY A 285 -10.77 6.43 -2.67
C GLY A 285 -12.05 7.27 -2.48
N PRO A 286 -11.98 8.55 -2.06
CA PRO A 286 -10.83 9.28 -1.53
C PRO A 286 -10.98 9.74 -0.06
N SER A 287 -9.84 10.01 0.58
CA SER A 287 -9.68 10.96 1.70
C SER A 287 -10.13 10.57 3.13
N GLN A 288 -9.83 9.36 3.61
CA GLN A 288 -9.35 9.17 5.00
C GLN A 288 -8.32 8.04 5.06
N PRO A 289 -7.14 8.22 5.68
CA PRO A 289 -6.16 7.15 5.79
C PRO A 289 -6.65 6.06 6.75
N THR A 290 -6.64 4.83 6.23
CA THR A 290 -6.56 3.56 6.98
C THR A 290 -5.25 2.87 6.56
N PRO A 291 -4.78 1.81 7.25
CA PRO A 291 -3.43 1.25 7.02
C PRO A 291 -3.12 0.66 5.64
N ALA A 292 -4.04 0.73 4.66
CA ALA A 292 -3.78 0.41 3.26
C ALA A 292 -2.89 1.45 2.55
N THR A 293 -2.70 2.66 3.12
CA THR A 293 -1.77 3.69 2.61
C THR A 293 -0.29 3.35 2.86
N VAL A 294 0.02 2.10 3.18
CA VAL A 294 1.36 1.62 3.57
C VAL A 294 1.73 0.36 2.78
N ARG A 295 1.68 0.50 1.45
CA ARG A 295 2.15 -0.50 0.50
C ARG A 295 3.68 -0.56 0.48
N PRO A 296 4.31 -1.61 -0.07
CA PRO A 296 5.76 -1.72 -0.11
C PRO A 296 6.36 -0.56 -0.90
N VAL A 297 7.38 0.10 -0.36
CA VAL A 297 8.19 1.03 -1.16
C VAL A 297 8.89 0.17 -2.21
N ILE A 298 8.65 0.47 -3.49
CA ILE A 298 9.45 -0.10 -4.57
C ILE A 298 10.83 0.56 -4.46
N PRO A 299 11.92 -0.21 -4.32
CA PRO A 299 13.26 0.36 -4.14
C PRO A 299 13.65 1.35 -5.23
N GLU A 300 14.56 2.26 -4.91
CA GLU A 300 15.01 3.32 -5.81
C GLU A 300 16.33 2.94 -6.49
N ALA A 301 16.72 3.66 -7.55
CA ALA A 301 17.82 3.26 -8.43
C ALA A 301 19.24 3.31 -7.80
N THR A 302 19.32 3.81 -6.56
CA THR A 302 20.53 4.27 -5.87
C THR A 302 20.83 3.47 -4.59
N GLY A 303 19.87 2.70 -4.10
CA GLY A 303 20.02 1.87 -2.90
C GLY A 303 20.46 0.45 -3.25
N SER A 304 21.72 0.10 -2.96
CA SER A 304 22.19 -1.29 -3.02
C SER A 304 21.49 -2.18 -1.98
N SER A 305 21.44 -3.49 -2.24
CA SER A 305 21.10 -4.51 -1.24
C SER A 305 22.21 -5.52 -0.95
N ASP A 306 23.35 -5.43 -1.63
CA ASP A 306 24.58 -6.21 -1.33
C ASP A 306 25.09 -5.88 0.08
N ILE A 307 25.00 -6.81 1.03
CA ILE A 307 25.46 -6.61 2.40
C ILE A 307 26.87 -7.13 2.66
N ASP A 308 27.51 -7.85 1.73
CA ASP A 308 28.84 -8.45 1.96
C ASP A 308 29.99 -7.91 1.09
N GLY A 309 29.66 -7.15 0.05
CA GLY A 309 30.56 -6.39 -0.80
C GLY A 309 31.18 -7.22 -1.92
N ASP A 310 30.55 -8.32 -2.36
CA ASP A 310 31.00 -9.10 -3.51
C ASP A 310 30.47 -8.58 -4.86
N GLY A 311 29.56 -7.60 -4.83
CA GLY A 311 28.96 -6.97 -6.01
C GLY A 311 27.66 -7.64 -6.49
N ILE A 312 27.19 -8.71 -5.84
CA ILE A 312 25.93 -9.40 -6.18
C ILE A 312 24.80 -8.90 -5.26
N ALA A 313 23.57 -8.80 -5.78
CA ALA A 313 22.43 -8.35 -5.00
C ALA A 313 21.94 -9.41 -4.01
N ASP A 314 21.93 -9.08 -2.72
CA ASP A 314 21.24 -9.89 -1.72
C ASP A 314 19.74 -9.59 -1.73
N ALA A 315 18.94 -10.53 -1.21
CA ALA A 315 17.56 -10.27 -0.85
C ALA A 315 17.42 -10.19 0.68
N CYS A 316 16.86 -9.11 1.20
CA CYS A 316 16.62 -8.91 2.62
C CYS A 316 15.13 -8.70 2.93
N MET A 317 14.62 -9.36 3.98
CA MET A 317 13.23 -9.22 4.42
C MET A 317 13.13 -9.27 5.96
N ARG A 318 12.20 -8.50 6.50
CA ARG A 318 11.87 -8.50 7.92
C ARG A 318 10.75 -9.51 8.20
N GLY A 319 11.01 -10.50 9.05
CA GLY A 319 10.03 -11.48 9.53
C GLY A 319 9.51 -11.21 10.94
N PRO A 320 8.56 -12.03 11.45
CA PRO A 320 8.08 -11.93 12.83
C PRO A 320 9.18 -12.01 13.90
N GLY A 321 10.26 -12.73 13.61
CA GLY A 321 11.39 -12.97 14.50
C GLY A 321 12.56 -11.98 14.42
N GLY A 322 12.63 -11.12 13.39
CA GLY A 322 13.75 -10.21 13.14
C GLY A 322 13.96 -9.93 11.65
N PHE A 323 15.01 -9.21 11.30
CA PHE A 323 15.48 -9.05 9.92
C PHE A 323 16.36 -10.25 9.52
N SER A 324 16.31 -10.70 8.26
CA SER A 324 17.32 -11.57 7.67
C SER A 324 17.55 -11.23 6.21
N CYS A 325 18.76 -11.50 5.74
CA CYS A 325 19.15 -11.44 4.33
C CYS A 325 19.50 -12.84 3.86
N VAL A 326 19.21 -13.18 2.61
CA VAL A 326 19.83 -14.30 1.91
C VAL A 326 20.77 -13.72 0.87
N LEU A 327 22.04 -14.11 0.97
CA LEU A 327 23.09 -13.56 0.12
C LEU A 327 22.86 -13.94 -1.35
N GLY A 328 23.32 -13.09 -2.26
CA GLY A 328 23.68 -13.48 -3.62
C GLY A 328 24.82 -14.51 -3.60
N ALA A 329 25.05 -15.19 -4.73
CA ALA A 329 26.24 -16.00 -4.97
C ALA A 329 26.26 -16.46 -6.44
N ALA A 330 27.43 -16.87 -6.94
CA ALA A 330 27.59 -17.48 -8.26
C ALA A 330 26.59 -18.62 -8.52
N GLY A 331 25.56 -18.37 -9.34
CA GLY A 331 24.47 -19.32 -9.65
C GLY A 331 23.18 -19.16 -8.82
N GLY A 332 23.06 -18.09 -8.04
CA GLY A 332 21.85 -17.68 -7.32
C GLY A 332 22.00 -17.74 -5.80
N LEU A 333 20.87 -17.61 -5.09
CA LEU A 333 20.77 -17.45 -3.64
C LEU A 333 21.67 -18.40 -2.80
N GLY A 334 22.51 -17.78 -1.96
CA GLY A 334 23.47 -18.40 -1.06
C GLY A 334 22.96 -18.61 0.38
N ALA A 335 23.67 -18.03 1.36
CA ALA A 335 23.44 -18.28 2.79
C ALA A 335 22.45 -17.27 3.41
N GLU A 336 21.62 -17.71 4.38
CA GLU A 336 20.77 -16.79 5.16
C GLU A 336 21.53 -16.22 6.37
N VAL A 337 21.74 -14.90 6.35
CA VAL A 337 22.45 -14.08 7.35
C VAL A 337 21.44 -13.43 8.30
N ALA A 338 21.76 -13.43 9.60
CA ALA A 338 20.89 -12.86 10.64
C ALA A 338 21.06 -11.34 10.75
N GLY A 339 19.96 -10.62 10.57
CA GLY A 339 19.90 -9.16 10.65
C GLY A 339 19.73 -8.61 12.08
N PRO A 340 19.60 -7.28 12.23
CA PRO A 340 19.12 -6.69 13.47
C PRO A 340 17.77 -7.28 13.91
N ALA A 341 17.53 -7.28 15.22
CA ALA A 341 16.50 -8.08 15.88
C ALA A 341 15.03 -7.62 15.67
N LEU A 342 14.74 -6.87 14.58
CA LEU A 342 13.53 -6.09 14.22
C LEU A 342 12.21 -6.89 14.27
N SER A 343 11.82 -7.37 15.45
CA SER A 343 10.84 -8.44 15.66
C SER A 343 9.50 -7.94 16.17
N ASN A 344 8.46 -8.77 16.05
CA ASN A 344 7.13 -8.46 16.58
C ASN A 344 7.18 -8.20 18.10
N ALA A 345 8.04 -8.92 18.82
CA ALA A 345 8.28 -8.74 20.25
C ALA A 345 8.96 -7.41 20.62
N GLN A 346 9.59 -6.72 19.66
CA GLN A 346 10.25 -5.43 19.83
C GLN A 346 9.45 -4.26 19.22
N GLY A 347 8.19 -4.46 18.83
CA GLY A 347 7.33 -3.40 18.26
C GLY A 347 7.42 -3.24 16.74
N TRP A 348 8.20 -4.06 16.05
CA TRP A 348 8.32 -4.03 14.58
C TRP A 348 7.18 -4.76 13.86
N GLY A 349 6.21 -5.31 14.62
CA GLY A 349 4.91 -5.71 14.05
C GLY A 349 4.03 -4.52 13.67
N ASP A 350 4.42 -3.30 14.03
CA ASP A 350 3.76 -2.05 13.66
C ASP A 350 4.27 -1.53 12.31
N ALA A 351 3.36 -1.04 11.47
CA ALA A 351 3.67 -0.48 10.14
C ALA A 351 4.45 0.86 10.23
N THR A 352 4.24 1.64 11.29
CA THR A 352 4.93 2.92 11.55
C THR A 352 6.43 2.77 11.86
N ASN A 353 6.88 1.52 12.06
CA ASN A 353 8.28 1.14 12.22
C ASN A 353 8.74 0.26 11.03
N SER A 354 8.07 -0.87 10.78
CA SER A 354 8.52 -1.85 9.77
C SER A 354 8.56 -1.31 8.34
N MET A 355 7.63 -0.43 7.95
CA MET A 355 7.56 0.13 6.60
C MET A 355 8.44 1.37 6.43
N THR A 356 9.52 1.44 7.21
CA THR A 356 10.58 2.46 7.18
C THR A 356 11.98 1.83 7.10
N ILE A 357 12.05 0.50 7.01
CA ILE A 357 13.30 -0.21 6.78
C ILE A 357 13.75 0.09 5.35
N ALA A 358 14.92 0.70 5.21
CA ALA A 358 15.57 1.03 3.97
C ALA A 358 17.06 0.63 4.05
N MET A 359 17.72 0.51 2.90
CA MET A 359 19.11 0.07 2.81
C MET A 359 19.94 0.98 1.92
N GLY A 360 21.24 1.02 2.20
CA GLY A 360 22.25 1.84 1.52
C GLY A 360 23.47 1.98 2.43
N ASP A 361 24.66 2.05 1.86
CA ASP A 361 25.93 2.16 2.60
C ASP A 361 26.00 3.49 3.35
N ILE A 362 26.10 3.50 4.69
CA ILE A 362 26.21 4.75 5.44
C ILE A 362 27.63 5.09 5.89
N ASP A 363 28.66 4.26 5.65
CA ASP A 363 30.05 4.57 6.05
C ASP A 363 31.13 4.52 4.96
N GLY A 364 30.80 4.03 3.77
CA GLY A 364 31.65 4.01 2.59
C GLY A 364 32.54 2.77 2.51
N ASP A 365 32.15 1.64 3.11
CA ASP A 365 32.88 0.35 3.00
C ASP A 365 32.45 -0.50 1.79
N GLY A 366 31.45 -0.04 1.04
CA GLY A 366 30.90 -0.67 -0.17
C GLY A 366 29.65 -1.52 0.06
N ARG A 367 29.09 -1.54 1.28
CA ARG A 367 28.01 -2.48 1.66
C ARG A 367 26.72 -1.79 2.08
N ALA A 368 25.60 -2.39 1.72
CA ALA A 368 24.27 -1.94 2.08
C ALA A 368 23.99 -2.12 3.59
N ASP A 369 24.16 -1.03 4.34
CA ASP A 369 23.69 -0.94 5.71
C ASP A 369 22.16 -0.93 5.78
N VAL A 370 21.60 -1.26 6.94
CA VAL A 370 20.15 -1.18 7.16
C VAL A 370 19.79 -0.05 8.12
N CYS A 371 19.06 0.94 7.61
CA CYS A 371 18.50 2.04 8.39
C CYS A 371 16.99 1.85 8.59
N ALA A 372 16.49 2.11 9.78
CA ALA A 372 15.06 2.03 10.06
C ALA A 372 14.62 3.04 11.13
N ARG A 373 13.44 3.61 10.94
CA ARG A 373 12.82 4.55 11.86
C ARG A 373 12.05 3.81 12.93
N ALA A 374 12.45 4.00 14.19
CA ALA A 374 11.71 3.53 15.36
C ALA A 374 10.91 4.67 16.00
N ASN A 375 10.01 4.34 16.93
CA ASN A 375 9.21 5.31 17.70
C ASN A 375 10.01 6.50 18.26
N ALA A 376 11.27 6.27 18.67
CA ALA A 376 12.15 7.27 19.28
C ALA A 376 13.15 7.94 18.31
N GLY A 377 13.02 7.72 17.00
CA GLY A 377 13.96 8.20 15.97
C GLY A 377 14.62 7.08 15.16
N ILE A 378 15.46 7.46 14.20
CA ILE A 378 16.14 6.51 13.28
C ILE A 378 17.30 5.81 13.98
N ARG A 379 17.53 4.57 13.56
CA ARG A 379 18.71 3.77 13.89
C ARG A 379 19.22 3.12 12.61
N CYS A 380 20.53 3.06 12.47
CA CYS A 380 21.18 2.32 11.38
C CYS A 380 22.07 1.25 11.99
N TRP A 381 22.14 0.09 11.34
CA TRP A 381 23.02 -1.01 11.74
C TRP A 381 23.95 -1.27 10.57
N LYS A 382 25.25 -1.04 10.81
CA LYS A 382 26.26 -1.21 9.77
C LYS A 382 26.54 -2.68 9.48
N SER A 383 26.79 -3.05 8.24
CA SER A 383 27.08 -4.41 7.85
C SER A 383 28.49 -4.85 8.26
N ARG A 384 28.80 -6.12 8.02
CA ARG A 384 30.13 -6.75 8.09
C ARG A 384 30.27 -7.90 7.08
N GLY A 385 29.30 -8.07 6.18
CA GLY A 385 29.10 -9.27 5.37
C GLY A 385 28.59 -10.50 6.12
N ASP A 386 29.11 -10.79 7.33
CA ASP A 386 28.61 -11.91 8.17
C ASP A 386 27.37 -11.57 9.03
N GLY A 387 26.78 -10.41 8.79
CA GLY A 387 25.69 -9.81 9.55
C GLY A 387 26.08 -8.46 10.14
N PHE A 388 25.21 -7.91 11.00
CA PHE A 388 25.23 -6.48 11.32
C PHE A 388 25.83 -6.14 12.69
N GLY A 389 26.38 -4.92 12.79
CA GLY A 389 27.01 -4.34 13.97
C GLY A 389 26.03 -3.79 15.03
N ALA A 390 26.54 -2.89 15.87
CA ALA A 390 25.72 -2.17 16.84
C ALA A 390 24.91 -1.04 16.16
N ALA A 391 23.81 -0.62 16.77
CA ALA A 391 22.98 0.46 16.25
C ALA A 391 23.68 1.83 16.39
N VAL A 392 23.97 2.48 15.27
CA VAL A 392 24.27 3.91 15.17
C VAL A 392 22.97 4.70 15.38
N ALA A 393 23.05 5.85 16.04
CA ALA A 393 21.91 6.74 16.26
C ALA A 393 21.72 7.67 15.05
N GLY A 394 20.57 7.56 14.39
CA GLY A 394 20.21 8.41 13.25
C GLY A 394 19.48 9.70 13.66
N PRO A 395 18.93 10.43 12.68
CA PRO A 395 18.10 11.61 12.92
C PRO A 395 16.92 11.32 13.88
N PRO A 396 16.51 12.29 14.70
CA PRO A 396 15.66 12.04 15.87
C PRO A 396 14.18 11.78 15.55
N PHE A 397 13.80 11.54 14.29
CA PHE A 397 12.45 11.52 13.70
C PHE A 397 11.38 10.69 14.45
N SER A 398 10.93 11.18 15.62
CA SER A 398 10.18 10.42 16.62
C SER A 398 8.66 10.59 16.56
N ASP A 399 7.93 9.76 17.29
CA ASP A 399 6.47 9.82 17.41
C ASP A 399 6.04 11.17 18.01
N GLU A 400 6.78 11.66 19.02
CA GLU A 400 6.54 12.96 19.68
C GLU A 400 6.81 14.15 18.75
N GLN A 401 7.70 13.98 17.77
CA GLN A 401 7.93 14.95 16.69
C GLN A 401 6.92 14.81 15.54
N GLY A 402 6.00 13.84 15.62
CA GLY A 402 4.91 13.64 14.66
C GLY A 402 5.31 12.90 13.38
N PHE A 403 6.39 12.10 13.43
CA PHE A 403 6.87 11.27 12.30
C PHE A 403 6.15 9.91 12.18
N ALA A 404 5.24 9.57 13.10
CA ALA A 404 4.32 8.43 12.96
C ALA A 404 3.18 8.68 11.94
N ASP A 405 3.21 9.81 11.22
CA ASP A 405 2.25 10.19 10.18
C ASP A 405 2.55 9.40 8.88
N PRO A 406 1.58 8.66 8.28
CA PRO A 406 1.81 7.89 7.06
C PRO A 406 2.27 8.70 5.84
N SER A 407 1.99 10.00 5.80
CA SER A 407 2.56 10.87 4.75
C SER A 407 4.06 11.07 4.89
N ILE A 408 4.58 10.95 6.12
CA ILE A 408 5.96 11.23 6.50
C ILE A 408 6.79 9.95 6.45
N TYR A 409 6.47 8.91 7.23
CA TYR A 409 7.41 7.79 7.39
C TYR A 409 7.56 6.93 6.11
N THR A 410 6.58 6.91 5.22
CA THR A 410 6.66 6.23 3.91
C THR A 410 7.59 6.94 2.91
N THR A 411 8.09 8.12 3.25
CA THR A 411 9.03 8.92 2.44
C THR A 411 10.48 8.81 2.92
N MET A 412 10.80 7.88 3.82
CA MET A 412 12.19 7.57 4.16
C MET A 412 12.93 7.02 2.94
N ARG A 413 14.12 7.55 2.67
CA ARG A 413 15.04 7.14 1.60
C ARG A 413 16.48 7.13 2.12
N MET A 414 17.30 6.35 1.42
CA MET A 414 18.76 6.31 1.54
C MET A 414 19.30 6.74 0.17
N ALA A 415 20.17 7.75 0.11
CA ALA A 415 20.61 8.39 -1.13
C ALA A 415 21.86 9.24 -0.88
N ASP A 416 22.89 9.20 -1.73
CA ASP A 416 24.07 10.06 -1.56
C ASP A 416 23.79 11.45 -2.14
N VAL A 417 23.35 12.39 -1.30
CA VAL A 417 22.96 13.72 -1.78
C VAL A 417 24.07 14.76 -1.72
N ASP A 418 25.31 14.41 -1.34
CA ASP A 418 26.45 15.34 -1.46
C ASP A 418 27.68 14.84 -2.22
N GLY A 419 27.70 13.57 -2.62
CA GLY A 419 28.75 12.95 -3.43
C GLY A 419 29.96 12.52 -2.60
N ASP A 420 29.76 12.16 -1.33
CA ASP A 420 30.84 11.74 -0.43
C ASP A 420 31.03 10.21 -0.29
N GLY A 421 30.24 9.45 -1.07
CA GLY A 421 30.27 7.98 -1.16
C GLY A 421 29.38 7.30 -0.12
N ARG A 422 28.44 8.03 0.50
CA ARG A 422 27.58 7.52 1.58
C ARG A 422 26.13 7.91 1.40
N ALA A 423 25.24 6.97 1.70
CA ALA A 423 23.81 7.14 1.68
C ALA A 423 23.32 7.97 2.88
N ASP A 424 22.79 9.15 2.59
CA ASP A 424 22.17 10.04 3.55
C ASP A 424 20.75 9.60 3.92
N VAL A 425 20.31 10.00 5.13
CA VAL A 425 18.96 9.70 5.60
C VAL A 425 18.02 10.84 5.19
N CYS A 426 17.26 10.60 4.13
CA CYS A 426 16.29 11.54 3.59
C CYS A 426 14.84 11.19 4.00
N MET A 427 14.03 12.20 4.34
CA MET A 427 12.59 12.04 4.65
C MET A 427 11.81 13.35 4.47
N ARG A 428 10.53 13.29 4.10
CA ARG A 428 9.66 14.48 4.10
C ARG A 428 9.34 14.94 5.52
N THR A 429 9.49 16.25 5.74
CA THR A 429 8.82 16.98 6.82
C THR A 429 7.66 17.82 6.27
N ARG A 430 6.76 18.29 7.12
CA ARG A 430 5.63 19.16 6.70
C ARG A 430 6.07 20.47 6.01
N ALA A 431 7.31 20.91 6.20
CA ALA A 431 7.86 22.16 5.69
C ALA A 431 8.84 22.01 4.50
N ALA A 432 9.45 20.83 4.32
CA ALA A 432 10.43 20.52 3.28
C ALA A 432 10.73 19.00 3.26
N PHE A 433 11.19 18.47 2.12
CA PHE A 433 11.99 17.25 2.13
C PHE A 433 13.36 17.56 2.72
N ARG A 434 13.86 16.68 3.57
CA ARG A 434 15.04 16.91 4.41
C ARG A 434 15.95 15.70 4.32
N CYS A 435 17.23 15.93 4.04
CA CYS A 435 18.28 14.93 4.14
C CYS A 435 19.23 15.33 5.26
N ASP A 436 19.45 14.41 6.21
CA ASP A 436 20.51 14.51 7.22
C ASP A 436 21.68 13.69 6.73
N ARG A 437 22.83 14.34 6.53
CA ARG A 437 23.96 13.69 5.86
C ARG A 437 24.73 12.75 6.75
N SER A 438 25.26 11.65 6.22
CA SER A 438 26.05 10.70 6.97
C SER A 438 27.41 11.26 7.39
N THR A 439 28.01 10.64 8.41
CA THR A 439 29.40 10.83 8.81
C THR A 439 30.07 9.49 9.12
N GLY A 440 29.55 8.39 8.57
CA GLY A 440 29.98 7.01 8.85
C GLY A 440 29.55 6.46 10.22
N ASP A 441 29.81 7.20 11.30
CA ASP A 441 29.43 6.83 12.68
C ASP A 441 28.28 7.67 13.26
N GLY A 442 27.56 8.40 12.40
CA GLY A 442 26.49 9.32 12.79
C GLY A 442 25.98 10.14 11.61
N PHE A 443 25.27 11.23 11.89
CA PHE A 443 24.71 12.12 10.87
C PHE A 443 24.90 13.61 11.24
N ALA A 444 25.37 14.45 10.30
CA ALA A 444 25.63 15.86 10.52
C ALA A 444 25.61 16.71 9.23
N GLY A 445 24.94 17.88 9.32
CA GLY A 445 24.58 18.68 8.15
C GLY A 445 23.19 18.29 7.65
N VAL A 446 22.43 19.28 7.16
CA VAL A 446 21.03 19.08 6.79
C VAL A 446 20.69 19.87 5.53
N LEU A 447 20.43 19.16 4.43
CA LEU A 447 19.94 19.72 3.17
C LEU A 447 18.40 19.72 3.18
N THR A 448 17.77 20.72 2.55
CA THR A 448 16.30 20.77 2.46
C THR A 448 15.77 21.27 1.11
N ALA A 449 14.90 20.46 0.49
CA ALA A 449 14.10 20.85 -0.67
C ALA A 449 12.72 21.37 -0.21
N SER A 450 12.64 22.67 0.05
CA SER A 450 11.41 23.35 0.51
C SER A 450 10.23 23.28 -0.48
N GLY A 451 10.53 22.94 -1.74
CA GLY A 451 9.52 22.63 -2.76
C GLY A 451 8.64 21.42 -2.41
N ILE A 452 9.17 20.46 -1.66
CA ILE A 452 8.46 19.23 -1.26
C ILE A 452 7.88 19.43 0.15
N SER A 453 6.72 20.07 0.24
CA SER A 453 6.11 20.48 1.52
C SER A 453 4.58 20.49 1.48
N ASP A 454 3.93 20.52 2.64
CA ASP A 454 2.46 20.50 2.75
C ASP A 454 1.83 21.71 2.05
N ALA A 455 2.51 22.86 2.10
CA ALA A 455 2.11 24.09 1.40
C ALA A 455 2.08 23.92 -0.14
N ASN A 456 2.86 22.99 -0.68
CA ASN A 456 2.94 22.67 -2.10
C ASN A 456 2.16 21.39 -2.47
N GLY A 457 1.36 20.85 -1.55
CA GLY A 457 0.46 19.72 -1.77
C GLY A 457 0.90 18.38 -1.19
N PHE A 458 2.13 18.26 -0.65
CA PHE A 458 2.70 16.98 -0.21
C PHE A 458 2.10 16.37 1.08
N ALA A 459 0.98 16.90 1.57
CA ALA A 459 0.12 16.21 2.53
C ALA A 459 -0.77 15.13 1.87
N SER A 460 -0.78 15.02 0.55
CA SER A 460 -1.60 14.10 -0.25
C SER A 460 -0.77 12.94 -0.81
N GLU A 461 -1.35 11.74 -0.86
CA GLU A 461 -0.65 10.48 -1.23
C GLU A 461 -0.13 10.50 -2.67
N SER A 462 -0.92 11.05 -3.61
CA SER A 462 -0.51 11.23 -5.01
C SER A 462 0.67 12.18 -5.20
N GLU A 463 1.03 12.94 -4.16
CA GLU A 463 2.19 13.82 -4.12
C GLU A 463 3.34 13.13 -3.34
N TYR A 464 3.16 12.78 -2.06
CA TYR A 464 4.25 12.20 -1.25
C TYR A 464 4.70 10.80 -1.69
N GLY A 465 3.80 9.98 -2.25
CA GLY A 465 4.14 8.66 -2.78
C GLY A 465 4.98 8.69 -4.07
N THR A 466 5.20 9.88 -4.65
CA THR A 466 5.96 10.07 -5.90
C THR A 466 7.37 10.61 -5.70
N ILE A 467 7.79 10.84 -4.45
CA ILE A 467 9.17 11.24 -4.14
C ILE A 467 10.11 10.08 -4.51
N ARG A 468 11.12 10.37 -5.34
CA ARG A 468 12.20 9.48 -5.78
C ARG A 468 13.56 10.19 -5.70
N MET A 469 14.59 9.46 -5.33
CA MET A 469 16.00 9.87 -5.39
C MET A 469 16.70 9.28 -6.62
N GLY A 470 17.72 9.98 -7.11
CA GLY A 470 18.59 9.57 -8.21
C GLY A 470 19.20 10.77 -8.92
N ASP A 471 20.51 10.76 -9.16
CA ASP A 471 21.21 11.74 -9.99
C ASP A 471 20.50 11.93 -11.34
N VAL A 472 20.04 13.14 -11.67
CA VAL A 472 19.44 13.42 -12.99
C VAL A 472 20.35 14.23 -13.92
N ASP A 473 21.53 14.68 -13.52
CA ASP A 473 22.42 15.47 -14.39
C ASP A 473 23.81 14.89 -14.68
N GLY A 474 24.23 13.86 -13.94
CA GLY A 474 25.46 13.11 -14.13
C GLY A 474 26.63 13.72 -13.38
N ASP A 475 26.37 14.41 -12.25
CA ASP A 475 27.41 14.97 -11.38
C ASP A 475 27.74 14.13 -10.13
N GLY A 476 27.16 12.93 -10.04
CA GLY A 476 27.48 11.89 -9.05
C GLY A 476 26.68 12.00 -7.75
N ARG A 477 25.56 12.73 -7.74
CA ARG A 477 24.81 13.07 -6.52
C ARG A 477 23.32 12.90 -6.70
N ASP A 478 22.65 12.32 -5.71
CA ASP A 478 21.24 12.00 -5.77
C ASP A 478 20.35 13.26 -5.71
N ASP A 479 19.77 13.59 -6.86
CA ASP A 479 18.72 14.57 -6.98
C ASP A 479 17.39 14.02 -6.45
N VAL A 480 16.44 14.91 -6.12
CA VAL A 480 15.09 14.50 -5.73
C VAL A 480 14.04 14.92 -6.76
N CYS A 481 13.33 13.97 -7.35
CA CYS A 481 12.15 14.21 -8.18
C CYS A 481 10.86 13.89 -7.43
N ALA A 482 9.84 14.74 -7.59
CA ALA A 482 8.52 14.48 -7.04
C ALA A 482 7.39 15.20 -7.80
N ARG A 483 6.22 14.57 -7.89
CA ARG A 483 5.05 15.09 -8.61
C ARG A 483 4.34 16.13 -7.77
N THR A 484 4.28 17.36 -8.27
CA THR A 484 3.40 18.41 -7.74
C THR A 484 2.02 18.34 -8.42
N PRO A 485 0.97 18.99 -7.86
CA PRO A 485 -0.33 19.08 -8.54
C PRO A 485 -0.30 19.65 -9.97
N ALA A 486 0.76 20.40 -10.31
CA ALA A 486 0.97 21.02 -11.63
C ALA A 486 1.80 20.17 -12.61
N GLY A 487 2.40 19.06 -12.16
CA GLY A 487 3.33 18.25 -12.96
C GLY A 487 4.55 17.77 -12.16
N MET A 488 5.40 16.98 -12.81
CA MET A 488 6.66 16.50 -12.23
C MET A 488 7.67 17.65 -12.08
N ARG A 489 8.47 17.62 -11.00
CA ARG A 489 9.59 18.54 -10.77
C ARG A 489 10.76 17.78 -10.14
N CYS A 490 11.97 18.21 -10.46
CA CYS A 490 13.20 17.67 -9.89
C CYS A 490 14.03 18.81 -9.30
N TRP A 491 14.51 18.63 -8.07
CA TRP A 491 15.36 19.58 -7.34
C TRP A 491 16.75 18.96 -7.27
N ARG A 492 17.70 19.54 -8.02
CA ARG A 492 19.06 19.02 -8.07
C ARG A 492 19.86 19.30 -6.80
N SER A 493 20.73 18.40 -6.39
CA SER A 493 21.70 18.67 -5.34
C SER A 493 22.86 19.53 -5.84
N LEU A 494 23.37 20.37 -4.94
CA LEU A 494 24.56 21.19 -5.11
C LEU A 494 25.66 20.80 -4.09
N GLY A 495 25.47 19.68 -3.38
CA GLY A 495 26.35 19.19 -2.31
C GLY A 495 26.10 19.85 -0.94
N ASP A 496 25.84 21.16 -0.91
CA ASP A 496 25.49 21.88 0.33
C ASP A 496 24.00 22.24 0.46
N SER A 497 23.24 22.10 -0.63
CA SER A 497 21.88 22.61 -0.77
C SER A 497 21.16 21.98 -1.98
N PHE A 498 19.83 22.13 -2.05
CA PHE A 498 19.04 21.78 -3.23
C PHE A 498 18.73 23.02 -4.07
N ALA A 499 18.91 22.90 -5.38
CA ALA A 499 18.59 23.92 -6.38
C ALA A 499 17.08 24.21 -6.48
N ALA A 500 16.73 25.33 -7.11
CA ALA A 500 15.34 25.64 -7.43
C ALA A 500 14.80 24.66 -8.48
N GLY A 501 13.93 23.74 -8.06
CA GLY A 501 13.58 22.57 -8.87
C GLY A 501 12.95 22.91 -10.22
N PHE A 502 13.44 22.29 -11.29
CA PHE A 502 12.99 22.50 -12.66
C PHE A 502 11.68 21.75 -12.96
N ALA A 503 11.20 21.82 -14.20
CA ALA A 503 9.96 21.17 -14.63
C ALA A 503 10.27 19.91 -15.44
N GLY A 504 9.69 18.79 -15.02
CA GLY A 504 9.65 17.54 -15.80
C GLY A 504 8.36 17.43 -16.62
N PRO A 505 7.97 16.20 -17.00
CA PRO A 505 6.73 15.94 -17.72
C PRO A 505 5.48 16.51 -17.03
N THR A 506 4.48 16.92 -17.84
CA THR A 506 3.22 17.52 -17.38
C THR A 506 2.23 16.50 -16.81
N TRP A 507 2.73 15.66 -15.91
CA TRP A 507 2.01 14.64 -15.13
C TRP A 507 1.22 15.30 -13.99
N SER A 508 0.26 16.16 -14.35
CA SER A 508 -0.49 17.03 -13.43
C SER A 508 -1.86 16.46 -13.04
N ASN A 509 -2.46 17.02 -11.98
CA ASN A 509 -3.82 16.66 -11.56
C ASN A 509 -4.90 17.12 -12.56
N ALA A 510 -4.62 18.12 -13.40
CA ALA A 510 -5.48 18.48 -14.53
C ALA A 510 -5.48 17.41 -15.64
N ASN A 511 -4.46 16.54 -15.66
CA ASN A 511 -4.24 15.49 -16.66
C ASN A 511 -4.49 14.07 -16.09
N GLY A 512 -5.11 13.95 -14.91
CA GLY A 512 -5.48 12.67 -14.29
C GLY A 512 -4.41 12.02 -13.41
N TRP A 513 -3.24 12.64 -13.22
CA TRP A 513 -2.11 12.02 -12.51
C TRP A 513 -2.25 12.00 -10.97
N GLN A 514 -3.43 12.30 -10.44
CA GLN A 514 -3.83 11.95 -9.07
C GLN A 514 -4.25 10.47 -8.92
N ASP A 515 -4.56 9.77 -10.01
CA ASP A 515 -5.02 8.38 -9.95
C ASP A 515 -3.85 7.41 -9.69
N ALA A 516 -4.05 6.46 -8.76
CA ALA A 516 -3.01 5.52 -8.30
C ALA A 516 -2.39 4.68 -9.43
N GLN A 517 -3.21 4.28 -10.41
CA GLN A 517 -2.83 3.56 -11.64
C GLN A 517 -1.80 4.26 -12.54
N TYR A 518 -1.49 5.53 -12.27
CA TYR A 518 -0.44 6.30 -12.94
C TYR A 518 0.68 6.67 -11.95
N TRP A 519 0.37 7.37 -10.85
CA TRP A 519 1.43 7.91 -9.99
C TRP A 519 2.23 6.83 -9.22
N ARG A 520 1.64 5.66 -8.89
CA ARG A 520 2.39 4.53 -8.29
C ARG A 520 3.38 3.88 -9.27
N THR A 521 3.21 4.12 -10.57
CA THR A 521 4.08 3.58 -11.63
C THR A 521 5.30 4.45 -11.95
N ILE A 522 5.40 5.65 -11.35
CA ILE A 522 6.53 6.56 -11.53
C ILE A 522 7.81 5.92 -10.97
N ARG A 523 8.82 5.85 -11.83
CA ARG A 523 10.21 5.48 -11.55
C ARG A 523 11.12 6.67 -11.86
N LEU A 524 12.25 6.70 -11.18
CA LEU A 524 13.42 7.51 -11.51
C LEU A 524 14.58 6.51 -11.55
N ALA A 525 15.13 6.27 -12.74
CA ALA A 525 16.21 5.31 -12.97
C ALA A 525 16.83 5.57 -14.34
N ASP A 526 18.15 5.43 -14.46
CA ASP A 526 18.87 5.47 -15.74
C ASP A 526 18.41 4.29 -16.62
N VAL A 527 17.84 4.56 -17.79
CA VAL A 527 17.25 3.52 -18.66
C VAL A 527 18.07 3.26 -19.92
N ASP A 528 18.89 4.22 -20.39
CA ASP A 528 19.73 4.09 -21.58
C ASP A 528 21.26 4.17 -21.33
N GLY A 529 21.68 3.89 -20.08
CA GLY A 529 23.08 3.67 -19.70
C GLY A 529 23.93 4.94 -19.71
N ASP A 530 23.27 6.11 -19.73
CA ASP A 530 23.85 7.45 -19.89
C ASP A 530 24.47 8.00 -18.59
N GLY A 531 24.15 7.38 -17.44
CA GLY A 531 24.56 7.81 -16.11
C GLY A 531 23.58 8.75 -15.42
N ARG A 532 22.46 9.11 -16.05
CA ARG A 532 21.41 9.99 -15.49
C ARG A 532 20.09 9.27 -15.34
N ALA A 533 19.37 9.56 -14.26
CA ALA A 533 18.11 8.92 -13.96
C ALA A 533 16.91 9.53 -14.72
N ASP A 534 16.22 8.68 -15.47
CA ASP A 534 15.10 9.03 -16.35
C ASP A 534 13.74 8.94 -15.66
N LEU A 535 12.81 9.75 -16.15
CA LEU A 535 11.43 9.74 -15.67
C LEU A 535 10.56 8.80 -16.51
N CYS A 536 10.32 7.61 -15.97
CA CYS A 536 9.49 6.58 -16.59
C CYS A 536 8.20 6.33 -15.81
N ALA A 537 7.06 6.28 -16.51
CA ALA A 537 5.75 6.02 -15.92
C ALA A 537 4.72 5.50 -16.92
N ARG A 538 3.67 4.87 -16.39
CA ARG A 538 2.52 4.35 -17.14
C ARG A 538 1.45 5.43 -17.33
N THR A 539 0.84 5.46 -18.51
CA THR A 539 -0.30 6.30 -18.87
C THR A 539 -1.60 5.48 -19.01
N ALA A 540 -2.69 6.08 -19.48
CA ALA A 540 -3.93 5.38 -19.78
C ALA A 540 -3.82 4.39 -20.97
N SER A 541 -2.82 4.57 -21.85
CA SER A 541 -2.66 3.82 -23.11
C SER A 541 -1.37 3.00 -23.20
N ASP A 542 -0.31 3.40 -22.51
CA ASP A 542 1.05 2.96 -22.80
C ASP A 542 1.99 3.16 -21.60
N TYR A 543 3.23 2.68 -21.69
CA TYR A 543 4.33 3.12 -20.84
C TYR A 543 5.15 4.21 -21.56
N ARG A 544 5.69 5.19 -20.82
CA ARG A 544 6.56 6.23 -21.39
C ARG A 544 7.75 6.50 -20.50
N CYS A 545 8.90 6.68 -21.14
CA CYS A 545 10.08 7.29 -20.53
C CYS A 545 10.31 8.68 -21.13
N HIS A 546 10.92 9.54 -20.33
CA HIS A 546 11.49 10.81 -20.76
C HIS A 546 12.93 10.83 -20.31
N LEU A 547 13.85 10.74 -21.27
CA LEU A 547 15.29 10.72 -20.98
C LEU A 547 15.74 12.03 -20.37
N SER A 548 16.72 11.99 -19.46
CA SER A 548 17.24 13.19 -18.84
C SER A 548 18.09 14.03 -19.80
N GLN A 549 18.22 15.31 -19.47
CA GLN A 549 19.11 16.29 -20.11
C GLN A 549 19.77 17.17 -19.04
N GLY A 550 19.85 16.67 -17.81
CA GLY A 550 20.34 17.35 -16.61
C GLY A 550 19.45 18.46 -16.05
N THR A 551 19.00 19.39 -16.89
CA THR A 551 18.15 20.52 -16.47
C THR A 551 16.80 20.59 -17.17
N SER A 552 16.52 19.58 -18.00
CA SER A 552 15.24 19.31 -18.65
C SER A 552 15.11 17.80 -18.88
N PHE A 553 13.94 17.36 -19.36
CA PHE A 553 13.74 16.00 -19.83
C PHE A 553 13.29 16.03 -21.30
N GLY A 554 13.67 15.00 -22.05
CA GLY A 554 13.42 14.87 -23.48
C GLY A 554 11.95 14.66 -23.87
N ALA A 555 11.73 14.49 -25.18
CA ALA A 555 10.45 14.09 -25.72
C ALA A 555 10.03 12.70 -25.18
N ALA A 556 8.72 12.45 -25.07
CA ALA A 556 8.22 11.19 -24.55
C ALA A 556 8.52 10.02 -25.51
N ILE A 557 9.34 9.08 -25.07
CA ILE A 557 9.56 7.80 -25.75
C ILE A 557 8.36 6.90 -25.40
N ILE A 558 7.63 6.44 -26.43
CA ILE A 558 6.42 5.62 -26.25
C ILE A 558 6.83 4.15 -26.29
N GLY A 559 6.67 3.49 -25.15
CA GLY A 559 6.90 2.05 -24.95
C GLY A 559 5.65 1.21 -25.23
N PRO A 560 5.53 0.02 -24.60
CA PRO A 560 4.47 -0.93 -24.91
C PRO A 560 3.06 -0.47 -24.54
N GLU A 561 2.03 -1.04 -25.20
CA GLU A 561 0.61 -0.79 -24.91
C GLU A 561 0.18 -1.40 -23.57
N LEU A 562 0.50 -0.72 -22.48
CA LEU A 562 0.03 -1.05 -21.13
C LEU A 562 -1.30 -0.34 -20.83
N SER A 563 -2.27 -0.40 -21.76
CA SER A 563 -3.50 0.39 -21.66
C SER A 563 -4.48 -0.12 -20.59
N ASN A 564 -5.35 0.77 -20.09
CA ASN A 564 -6.42 0.38 -19.15
C ASN A 564 -7.34 -0.72 -19.75
N ALA A 565 -7.52 -0.74 -21.07
CA ALA A 565 -8.34 -1.72 -21.77
C ALA A 565 -7.70 -3.12 -21.83
N GLN A 566 -6.38 -3.23 -21.70
CA GLN A 566 -5.63 -4.49 -21.66
C GLN A 566 -5.40 -5.01 -20.22
N GLY A 567 -6.14 -4.51 -19.23
CA GLY A 567 -6.07 -4.95 -17.83
C GLY A 567 -5.00 -4.24 -16.97
N TRP A 568 -4.20 -3.34 -17.53
CA TRP A 568 -3.17 -2.61 -16.77
C TRP A 568 -3.72 -1.45 -15.91
N GLY A 569 -5.03 -1.21 -15.92
CA GLY A 569 -5.69 -0.38 -14.91
C GLY A 569 -5.84 -1.07 -13.54
N ASP A 570 -5.54 -2.37 -13.45
CA ASP A 570 -5.66 -3.16 -12.22
C ASP A 570 -4.36 -3.14 -11.38
N PRO A 571 -4.42 -2.94 -10.05
CA PRO A 571 -3.23 -2.91 -9.19
C PRO A 571 -2.41 -4.21 -9.20
N THR A 572 -3.05 -5.37 -9.43
CA THR A 572 -2.34 -6.67 -9.54
C THR A 572 -1.38 -6.73 -10.73
N ASN A 573 -1.48 -5.76 -11.65
CA ASN A 573 -0.63 -5.59 -12.81
C ASN A 573 0.22 -4.30 -12.70
N TYR A 574 -0.37 -3.11 -12.51
CA TYR A 574 0.42 -1.86 -12.55
C TYR A 574 1.36 -1.65 -11.35
N GLU A 575 1.06 -2.20 -10.15
CA GLU A 575 1.96 -2.07 -8.99
C GLU A 575 3.21 -2.94 -9.13
N THR A 576 3.29 -3.79 -10.15
CA THR A 576 4.42 -4.69 -10.40
C THR A 576 5.48 -4.12 -11.35
N LEU A 577 5.18 -3.02 -12.07
CA LEU A 577 6.04 -2.47 -13.12
C LEU A 577 7.42 -2.06 -12.57
N GLN A 578 8.47 -2.64 -13.12
CA GLN A 578 9.86 -2.47 -12.67
C GLN A 578 10.82 -2.35 -13.86
N LEU A 579 11.96 -1.74 -13.59
CA LEU A 579 13.07 -1.55 -14.51
C LEU A 579 14.26 -2.37 -14.00
N GLY A 580 15.00 -3.00 -14.90
CA GLY A 580 16.15 -3.84 -14.59
C GLY A 580 16.64 -4.53 -15.84
N ASP A 581 17.92 -4.40 -16.21
CA ASP A 581 18.53 -5.12 -17.34
C ASP A 581 18.29 -6.64 -17.19
N ILE A 582 17.58 -7.30 -18.11
CA ILE A 582 17.39 -8.76 -18.07
C ILE A 582 18.19 -9.52 -19.15
N ASP A 583 19.08 -8.86 -19.89
CA ASP A 583 19.90 -9.52 -20.92
C ASP A 583 21.40 -9.22 -20.98
N GLY A 584 21.87 -8.23 -20.23
CA GLY A 584 23.27 -7.93 -19.96
C GLY A 584 23.88 -6.97 -20.97
N ASP A 585 23.10 -6.02 -21.49
CA ASP A 585 23.58 -4.95 -22.38
C ASP A 585 23.85 -3.61 -21.68
N GLY A 586 23.38 -3.45 -20.43
CA GLY A 586 23.57 -2.27 -19.59
C GLY A 586 22.33 -1.37 -19.47
N ASP A 587 21.36 -1.51 -20.39
CA ASP A 587 20.14 -0.70 -20.43
C ASP A 587 19.05 -1.31 -19.53
N LEU A 588 18.13 -0.51 -18.96
CA LEU A 588 17.12 -1.06 -18.02
C LEU A 588 15.81 -1.46 -18.69
N ASP A 589 15.62 -2.77 -18.83
CA ASP A 589 14.41 -3.37 -19.40
C ASP A 589 13.17 -3.16 -18.53
N LEU A 590 12.02 -2.92 -19.17
CA LEU A 590 10.73 -2.85 -18.49
C LEU A 590 10.16 -4.26 -18.30
N CYS A 591 10.01 -4.72 -17.05
CA CYS A 591 9.18 -5.89 -16.73
C CYS A 591 7.89 -5.51 -16.02
N GLY A 592 6.83 -6.28 -16.30
CA GLY A 592 5.55 -6.19 -15.62
C GLY A 592 4.86 -7.55 -15.55
N ARG A 593 4.20 -7.81 -14.43
CA ARG A 593 3.28 -8.93 -14.28
C ARG A 593 1.96 -8.62 -14.97
N ALA A 594 1.44 -9.59 -15.74
CA ALA A 594 0.05 -9.63 -16.17
C ALA A 594 -0.65 -10.87 -15.58
N ASP A 595 -1.98 -10.95 -15.69
CA ASP A 595 -2.81 -12.10 -15.27
C ASP A 595 -2.25 -13.46 -15.74
N ALA A 596 -1.74 -13.49 -16.97
CA ALA A 596 -1.18 -14.66 -17.65
C ALA A 596 0.29 -14.98 -17.28
N GLY A 597 0.96 -14.11 -16.52
CA GLY A 597 2.36 -14.21 -16.13
C GLY A 597 3.20 -12.97 -16.51
N VAL A 598 4.49 -13.02 -16.19
CA VAL A 598 5.44 -11.91 -16.40
C VAL A 598 5.75 -11.69 -17.88
N ARG A 599 5.87 -10.42 -18.25
CA ARG A 599 6.27 -9.90 -19.56
C ARG A 599 7.37 -8.88 -19.36
N CYS A 600 8.41 -8.95 -20.17
CA CYS A 600 9.49 -7.96 -20.21
C CYS A 600 9.66 -7.44 -21.63
N TRP A 601 9.90 -6.15 -21.76
CA TRP A 601 10.12 -5.44 -23.02
C TRP A 601 11.51 -4.82 -22.92
N PRO A 602 12.52 -5.42 -23.57
CA PRO A 602 13.87 -4.89 -23.47
C PRO A 602 14.00 -3.49 -24.03
N TRP A 603 14.99 -2.73 -23.58
CA TRP A 603 15.40 -1.52 -24.30
C TRP A 603 16.09 -1.88 -25.63
N THR A 604 16.40 -0.88 -26.45
CA THR A 604 16.98 -1.06 -27.80
C THR A 604 17.89 0.11 -28.23
N GLY A 605 18.41 0.88 -27.27
CA GLY A 605 19.13 2.15 -27.50
C GLY A 605 18.27 3.32 -28.04
N ALA A 606 16.96 3.12 -28.22
CA ALA A 606 16.04 4.15 -28.72
C ALA A 606 14.61 4.05 -28.15
N GLY A 607 14.37 3.15 -27.19
CA GLY A 607 13.05 2.81 -26.68
C GLY A 607 12.84 1.31 -26.44
N PHE A 608 11.73 0.95 -25.81
CA PHE A 608 11.39 -0.44 -25.53
C PHE A 608 10.95 -1.22 -26.78
N ALA A 609 11.35 -2.48 -26.87
CA ALA A 609 10.97 -3.41 -27.92
C ALA A 609 9.44 -3.59 -28.03
N LEU A 610 8.92 -3.62 -29.26
CA LEU A 610 7.47 -3.74 -29.51
C LEU A 610 6.87 -5.11 -29.11
N GLY A 611 7.71 -6.12 -28.91
CA GLY A 611 7.30 -7.49 -28.56
C GLY A 611 7.85 -7.92 -27.20
N ALA A 612 6.96 -8.36 -26.30
CA ALA A 612 7.37 -8.85 -24.98
C ALA A 612 8.09 -10.20 -25.06
N ARG A 613 9.23 -10.32 -24.38
CA ARG A 613 9.73 -11.60 -23.86
C ARG A 613 8.79 -12.02 -22.74
N ALA A 614 8.10 -13.15 -22.89
CA ALA A 614 6.94 -13.47 -22.06
C ALA A 614 7.03 -14.89 -21.46
N THR A 615 6.50 -15.05 -20.24
CA THR A 615 6.51 -16.32 -19.51
C THR A 615 5.23 -16.50 -18.69
N THR A 616 4.85 -17.74 -18.39
CA THR A 616 3.70 -18.05 -17.51
C THR A 616 4.07 -18.04 -16.03
N LEU A 617 5.30 -17.63 -15.68
CA LEU A 617 5.71 -17.41 -14.29
C LEU A 617 4.88 -16.29 -13.65
N MET A 618 4.54 -16.45 -12.39
CA MET A 618 3.72 -15.53 -11.59
C MET A 618 2.31 -15.21 -12.13
N ALA A 619 1.72 -16.11 -12.92
CA ALA A 619 0.34 -16.02 -13.39
C ALA A 619 -0.72 -16.19 -12.27
N ASP A 620 -1.92 -15.64 -12.47
CA ASP A 620 -3.08 -15.80 -11.57
C ASP A 620 -3.53 -17.24 -11.40
N ALA A 621 -3.45 -18.04 -12.47
CA ALA A 621 -3.71 -19.47 -12.43
C ALA A 621 -2.76 -20.23 -11.48
N SER A 622 -1.63 -19.61 -11.10
CA SER A 622 -0.68 -20.10 -10.08
C SER A 622 -0.80 -19.36 -8.73
N GLY A 623 -1.83 -18.53 -8.54
CA GLY A 623 -2.20 -17.87 -7.28
C GLY A 623 -1.55 -16.50 -7.02
N TRP A 624 -0.82 -15.92 -7.98
CA TRP A 624 0.08 -14.78 -7.75
C TRP A 624 -0.58 -13.39 -7.72
N GLY A 625 -1.81 -13.20 -8.22
CA GLY A 625 -2.56 -11.93 -8.12
C GLY A 625 -3.03 -11.53 -6.72
N GLN A 626 -2.41 -12.05 -5.66
CA GLN A 626 -2.64 -11.64 -4.28
C GLN A 626 -1.51 -10.71 -3.84
N GLU A 627 -1.84 -9.58 -3.21
CA GLU A 627 -0.92 -8.47 -2.91
C GLU A 627 0.38 -8.91 -2.25
N ARG A 628 0.30 -9.78 -1.23
CA ARG A 628 1.46 -10.35 -0.52
C ARG A 628 2.44 -11.13 -1.41
N PHE A 629 2.07 -11.48 -2.64
CA PHE A 629 2.96 -12.10 -3.63
C PHE A 629 3.41 -11.06 -4.67
N TYR A 630 2.49 -10.43 -5.42
CA TYR A 630 2.90 -9.55 -6.52
C TYR A 630 3.67 -8.31 -6.07
N ALA A 631 3.36 -7.73 -4.89
CA ALA A 631 4.07 -6.57 -4.37
C ALA A 631 5.49 -6.90 -3.85
N THR A 632 5.83 -8.20 -3.79
CA THR A 632 7.17 -8.72 -3.48
C THR A 632 8.00 -9.06 -4.70
N MET A 633 7.50 -8.79 -5.91
CA MET A 633 8.31 -8.95 -7.12
C MET A 633 9.47 -7.94 -7.11
N ARG A 634 10.68 -8.40 -7.42
CA ARG A 634 11.92 -7.62 -7.53
C ARG A 634 12.69 -8.07 -8.80
N LEU A 635 13.44 -7.15 -9.38
CA LEU A 635 14.49 -7.41 -10.36
C LEU A 635 15.83 -7.03 -9.72
N ALA A 636 16.75 -7.99 -9.58
CA ALA A 636 18.10 -7.76 -9.07
C ALA A 636 19.00 -8.92 -9.47
N ASP A 637 20.26 -8.68 -9.83
CA ASP A 637 21.20 -9.77 -10.13
C ASP A 637 21.62 -10.47 -8.84
N VAL A 638 21.02 -11.63 -8.56
CA VAL A 638 21.35 -12.43 -7.36
C VAL A 638 22.34 -13.55 -7.67
N ASN A 639 22.95 -13.55 -8.87
CA ASN A 639 23.77 -14.64 -9.39
C ASN A 639 25.15 -14.23 -9.95
N GLY A 640 25.38 -12.94 -10.20
CA GLY A 640 26.65 -12.36 -10.65
C GLY A 640 26.91 -12.53 -12.16
N ASP A 641 25.87 -12.60 -12.99
CA ASP A 641 25.99 -12.72 -14.46
C ASP A 641 25.61 -11.46 -15.25
N GLY A 642 25.44 -10.34 -14.54
CA GLY A 642 25.14 -9.01 -15.07
C GLY A 642 23.68 -8.81 -15.44
N LYS A 643 22.75 -9.62 -14.90
CA LYS A 643 21.33 -9.60 -15.30
C LYS A 643 20.41 -9.66 -14.10
N ALA A 644 19.38 -8.83 -14.12
CA ALA A 644 18.40 -8.70 -13.05
C ALA A 644 17.45 -9.90 -13.01
N ASP A 645 17.68 -10.80 -12.06
CA ASP A 645 16.87 -11.99 -11.83
C ASP A 645 15.49 -11.64 -11.28
N LEU A 646 14.48 -12.39 -11.71
CA LEU A 646 13.10 -12.22 -11.24
C LEU A 646 12.92 -12.89 -9.86
N CYS A 647 13.02 -12.09 -8.81
CA CYS A 647 12.82 -12.54 -7.43
C CYS A 647 11.42 -12.23 -6.90
N ALA A 648 10.82 -13.13 -6.12
CA ALA A 648 9.60 -12.84 -5.36
C ALA A 648 9.34 -13.86 -4.24
N ARG A 649 8.50 -13.50 -3.27
CA ARG A 649 8.01 -14.43 -2.23
C ARG A 649 6.70 -15.10 -2.66
N SER A 650 6.54 -16.37 -2.29
CA SER A 650 5.31 -17.15 -2.48
C SER A 650 4.76 -17.63 -1.13
N SER A 651 3.65 -18.38 -1.14
CA SER A 651 3.06 -18.94 0.09
C SER A 651 3.97 -19.92 0.84
N ALA A 652 4.99 -20.46 0.18
CA ALA A 652 5.85 -21.53 0.69
C ALA A 652 7.33 -21.13 0.88
N SER A 653 7.84 -20.14 0.15
CA SER A 653 9.24 -19.69 0.24
C SER A 653 9.47 -18.37 -0.49
N PHE A 654 10.61 -17.73 -0.24
CA PHE A 654 11.25 -16.86 -1.23
C PHE A 654 11.81 -17.69 -2.41
N ARG A 655 11.99 -17.06 -3.57
CA ARG A 655 12.54 -17.69 -4.78
C ARG A 655 13.03 -16.61 -5.76
N CYS A 656 14.03 -16.94 -6.55
CA CYS A 656 14.43 -16.17 -7.71
C CYS A 656 14.40 -17.05 -8.96
N TYR A 657 14.15 -16.45 -10.12
CA TYR A 657 14.10 -17.12 -11.41
C TYR A 657 15.18 -16.44 -12.27
N LEU A 658 16.32 -17.12 -12.46
CA LEU A 658 17.50 -16.47 -13.04
C LEU A 658 17.21 -16.00 -14.47
N ALA A 659 17.72 -14.84 -14.86
CA ALA A 659 17.61 -14.32 -16.21
C ALA A 659 18.33 -15.23 -17.23
N THR A 660 18.05 -15.04 -18.52
CA THR A 660 18.72 -15.80 -19.61
C THR A 660 19.24 -14.93 -20.74
N GLY A 661 18.84 -13.66 -20.76
CA GLY A 661 18.93 -12.78 -21.93
C GLY A 661 18.16 -13.22 -23.18
N GLY A 662 17.51 -14.39 -23.17
CA GLY A 662 16.82 -14.95 -24.32
C GLY A 662 15.30 -14.69 -24.34
N ALA A 663 14.67 -15.10 -25.45
CA ALA A 663 13.22 -14.93 -25.66
C ALA A 663 12.31 -15.61 -24.61
N THR A 664 12.84 -16.55 -23.82
CA THR A 664 12.24 -17.04 -22.57
C THR A 664 13.00 -16.36 -21.42
N PRO A 665 12.49 -15.25 -20.86
CA PRO A 665 13.35 -14.30 -20.13
C PRO A 665 13.99 -14.89 -18.87
N PHE A 666 13.29 -15.80 -18.18
CA PHE A 666 13.75 -16.40 -16.93
C PHE A 666 13.72 -17.93 -16.92
N THR A 667 14.63 -18.52 -16.15
CA THR A 667 14.81 -19.97 -15.91
C THR A 667 13.78 -20.56 -14.93
N THR A 668 14.00 -21.78 -14.46
CA THR A 668 13.26 -22.38 -13.32
C THR A 668 13.78 -21.84 -11.99
N ALA A 669 12.88 -21.68 -11.01
CA ALA A 669 13.23 -21.11 -9.70
C ALA A 669 14.42 -21.77 -8.99
N THR A 670 15.36 -20.95 -8.52
CA THR A 670 16.28 -21.30 -7.44
C THR A 670 15.53 -21.32 -6.09
N GLY A 671 16.00 -22.13 -5.16
CA GLY A 671 15.36 -22.29 -3.84
C GLY A 671 15.86 -21.24 -2.85
N GLY A 672 14.98 -20.35 -2.40
CA GLY A 672 15.28 -19.38 -1.35
C GLY A 672 14.84 -19.83 0.05
N PRO A 673 15.06 -18.97 1.08
CA PRO A 673 14.67 -19.23 2.46
C PRO A 673 13.15 -19.38 2.64
N ALA A 674 12.75 -19.95 3.77
CA ALA A 674 11.38 -20.38 4.08
C ALA A 674 10.42 -19.21 4.47
N TRP A 675 10.62 -18.04 3.86
CA TRP A 675 9.81 -16.82 4.04
C TRP A 675 8.41 -17.02 3.46
N SER A 676 7.54 -17.63 4.26
CA SER A 676 6.29 -18.26 3.85
C SER A 676 5.08 -17.71 4.61
N ASP A 677 3.88 -17.92 4.07
CA ASP A 677 2.62 -17.63 4.78
C ASP A 677 2.60 -18.39 6.13
N ALA A 678 3.07 -19.65 6.15
CA ALA A 678 3.14 -20.47 7.35
C ALA A 678 4.15 -19.99 8.41
N ALA A 679 5.17 -19.21 8.00
CA ALA A 679 6.14 -18.59 8.90
C ALA A 679 5.75 -17.15 9.30
N GLY A 680 4.56 -16.67 8.91
CA GLY A 680 4.04 -15.34 9.27
C GLY A 680 4.60 -14.19 8.43
N TYR A 681 5.16 -14.48 7.25
CA TYR A 681 5.60 -13.46 6.29
C TYR A 681 4.43 -12.93 5.43
N ASP A 682 3.19 -13.34 5.69
CA ASP A 682 1.96 -12.88 5.00
C ASP A 682 1.39 -11.55 5.51
N ALA A 683 1.89 -11.03 6.64
CA ALA A 683 1.62 -9.67 7.08
C ALA A 683 2.33 -8.63 6.20
N VAL A 684 1.69 -7.48 5.95
CA VAL A 684 2.30 -6.35 5.20
C VAL A 684 3.56 -5.83 5.88
N THR A 685 3.59 -5.83 7.21
CA THR A 685 4.75 -5.51 8.05
C THR A 685 5.88 -6.54 7.99
N ALA A 686 5.76 -7.55 7.12
CA ALA A 686 6.82 -8.45 6.72
C ALA A 686 7.05 -8.42 5.20
N TYR A 687 6.06 -8.77 4.37
CA TYR A 687 6.27 -8.84 2.91
C TYR A 687 6.58 -7.47 2.29
N GLY A 688 6.11 -6.37 2.88
CA GLY A 688 6.35 -5.02 2.40
C GLY A 688 7.72 -4.44 2.77
N THR A 689 8.58 -5.24 3.39
CA THR A 689 9.95 -4.89 3.78
C THR A 689 11.02 -5.56 2.90
N LEU A 690 10.60 -6.24 1.82
CA LEU A 690 11.55 -6.87 0.90
C LEU A 690 12.35 -5.82 0.14
N VAL A 691 13.66 -5.85 0.35
CA VAL A 691 14.67 -5.16 -0.46
C VAL A 691 15.44 -6.23 -1.24
N ALA A 692 15.60 -6.00 -2.54
CA ALA A 692 16.53 -6.67 -3.42
C ALA A 692 16.68 -5.73 -4.62
N THR A 693 17.89 -5.24 -4.87
CA THR A 693 18.21 -4.17 -5.82
C THR A 693 19.58 -4.39 -6.43
N ARG A 694 19.82 -3.80 -7.61
CA ARG A 694 21.17 -3.76 -8.18
C ARG A 694 22.16 -3.20 -7.15
N SER A 695 23.31 -3.83 -7.06
CA SER A 695 24.55 -3.11 -6.83
C SER A 695 24.71 -2.10 -7.97
N THR A 696 24.85 -0.81 -7.67
CA THR A 696 25.49 0.10 -8.61
C THR A 696 26.98 -0.24 -8.60
N PRO A 697 27.59 -0.65 -9.72
CA PRO A 697 29.03 -0.85 -9.73
C PRO A 697 29.71 0.47 -9.36
N PRO A 698 30.78 0.47 -8.54
CA PRO A 698 31.52 1.69 -8.28
C PRO A 698 32.02 2.25 -9.61
N VAL A 699 31.77 3.52 -9.86
CA VAL A 699 32.35 4.22 -11.01
C VAL A 699 33.86 4.17 -10.83
N GLU A 700 34.58 3.52 -11.76
CA GLU A 700 36.02 3.64 -11.78
C GLU A 700 36.36 5.12 -12.03
N GLU A 701 37.07 5.76 -11.09
CA GLU A 701 37.58 7.12 -11.28
C GLU A 701 38.63 7.11 -12.42
N GLU A 702 38.15 7.28 -13.66
CA GLU A 702 38.95 7.86 -14.74
C GLU A 702 39.50 9.20 -14.19
N PRO A 703 40.82 9.31 -13.96
CA PRO A 703 41.37 10.40 -13.16
C PRO A 703 41.17 11.72 -13.90
N GLY A 704 40.25 12.53 -13.37
CA GLY A 704 39.79 13.76 -14.01
C GLY A 704 40.94 14.67 -14.43
N PRO A 705 40.81 15.41 -15.54
CA PRO A 705 41.91 16.17 -16.13
C PRO A 705 42.47 17.17 -15.13
N VAL A 706 43.69 16.88 -14.65
CA VAL A 706 44.38 17.63 -13.60
C VAL A 706 44.42 19.11 -13.98
N ALA A 707 43.91 19.97 -13.09
CA ALA A 707 43.90 21.40 -13.32
C ALA A 707 45.33 21.93 -13.50
N ASP A 708 45.51 22.84 -14.47
CA ASP A 708 46.78 23.52 -14.78
C ASP A 708 47.16 24.52 -13.67
N ASP A 709 47.60 23.97 -12.53
CA ASP A 709 48.15 24.75 -11.43
C ASP A 709 49.53 25.29 -11.80
N GLY A 710 49.65 26.62 -11.79
CA GLY A 710 50.82 27.34 -12.29
C GLY A 710 52.14 26.98 -11.59
N PRO A 711 53.29 27.26 -12.22
CA PRO A 711 54.55 26.56 -11.98
C PRO A 711 55.06 26.69 -10.54
N VAL A 712 54.99 25.58 -9.80
CA VAL A 712 55.71 25.39 -8.53
C VAL A 712 57.19 25.10 -8.85
N ALA A 713 58.10 25.69 -8.07
CA ALA A 713 59.53 25.70 -8.38
C ALA A 713 60.24 24.35 -8.13
N GLU A 714 61.35 24.13 -8.84
CA GLU A 714 62.25 22.98 -8.64
C GLU A 714 62.79 22.89 -7.21
N GLU A 715 62.77 21.68 -6.63
CA GLU A 715 63.95 21.17 -5.91
C GLU A 715 64.32 19.78 -6.48
N VAL A 716 65.61 19.48 -6.50
CA VAL A 716 66.19 18.35 -7.26
C VAL A 716 66.76 17.32 -6.29
N GLY A 717 66.34 16.06 -6.37
CA GLY A 717 66.95 15.00 -5.55
C GLY A 717 66.50 13.57 -5.84
N GLY A 718 67.47 12.72 -6.21
CA GLY A 718 67.36 11.26 -6.13
C GLY A 718 66.86 10.56 -7.40
N ALA A 719 67.80 10.02 -8.19
CA ALA A 719 67.50 9.01 -9.19
C ALA A 719 68.02 7.65 -8.70
N GLU A 720 67.22 6.59 -8.88
CA GLU A 720 67.70 5.22 -9.04
C GLU A 720 67.06 4.61 -10.30
N GLU A 721 67.73 3.61 -10.86
CA GLU A 721 67.60 3.17 -12.25
C GLU A 721 67.14 1.70 -12.29
N ILE A 722 66.01 1.41 -12.95
CA ILE A 722 65.64 0.03 -13.31
C ILE A 722 65.33 -0.06 -14.82
N VAL A 723 66.27 -0.71 -15.49
CA VAL A 723 66.34 -1.18 -16.88
C VAL A 723 65.00 -1.57 -17.52
N VAL A 724 64.81 -1.14 -18.77
CA VAL A 724 63.87 -1.72 -19.73
C VAL A 724 64.60 -2.76 -20.58
N GLU A 725 64.08 -3.99 -20.69
CA GLU A 725 64.45 -4.92 -21.76
C GLU A 725 63.40 -4.86 -22.89
N ALA A 726 63.88 -4.74 -24.14
CA ALA A 726 63.07 -4.73 -25.36
C ALA A 726 63.42 -5.93 -26.25
N VAL A 727 62.49 -6.36 -27.10
CA VAL A 727 62.68 -7.49 -28.04
C VAL A 727 62.11 -7.15 -29.43
N GLU A 728 62.99 -7.22 -30.46
CA GLU A 728 62.71 -7.16 -31.92
C GLU A 728 62.44 -8.59 -32.47
N ASP A 729 61.87 -8.90 -33.64
CA ASP A 729 61.36 -8.21 -34.85
C ASP A 729 60.12 -9.06 -35.33
N VAL A 730 59.27 -8.85 -36.33
CA VAL A 730 59.21 -8.20 -37.67
C VAL A 730 57.71 -7.90 -37.97
N GLY A 731 57.28 -7.12 -38.97
CA GLY A 731 57.99 -6.43 -40.07
C GLY A 731 57.28 -6.65 -41.43
N GLY A 732 57.06 -5.56 -42.19
CA GLY A 732 56.34 -5.57 -43.48
C GLY A 732 54.81 -5.39 -43.34
N GLY A 733 54.10 -4.85 -44.35
CA GLY A 733 54.53 -4.32 -45.65
C GLY A 733 53.38 -3.58 -46.34
N TRP A 734 53.68 -2.57 -47.17
CA TRP A 734 52.67 -1.73 -47.83
C TRP A 734 52.18 -2.35 -49.14
N GLU A 735 50.92 -2.12 -49.49
CA GLU A 735 50.50 -1.98 -50.89
C GLU A 735 49.28 -1.06 -51.00
N SER A 736 49.27 -0.18 -52.01
CA SER A 736 48.23 0.82 -52.23
C SER A 736 48.12 1.14 -53.72
N ASP A 737 46.93 0.99 -54.31
CA ASP A 737 46.53 1.52 -55.62
C ASP A 737 45.02 1.18 -55.82
N ALA A 738 44.25 1.73 -56.77
CA ALA A 738 44.12 3.10 -57.29
C ALA A 738 43.06 3.10 -58.43
N ALA A 739 42.37 4.25 -58.61
CA ALA A 739 41.69 4.70 -59.84
C ALA A 739 40.37 4.02 -60.34
N GLY A 740 39.55 4.86 -60.99
CA GLY A 740 38.34 4.51 -61.76
C GLY A 740 37.01 4.67 -60.98
N GLY A 741 36.00 5.40 -61.47
CA GLY A 741 35.93 6.26 -62.66
C GLY A 741 34.48 6.65 -63.01
N GLU A 742 34.34 7.79 -63.70
CA GLU A 742 33.22 8.39 -64.46
C GLU A 742 32.13 7.40 -65.00
N GLU A 743 30.86 7.73 -65.24
CA GLU A 743 30.11 9.01 -65.51
C GLU A 743 28.82 9.06 -64.59
N ASP A 744 27.81 9.95 -64.65
CA ASP A 744 27.19 10.72 -65.74
C ASP A 744 26.36 11.93 -65.21
N ALA A 745 25.83 12.79 -66.08
CA ALA A 745 25.44 14.18 -65.77
C ALA A 745 23.93 14.51 -65.77
N GLY A 746 23.58 15.56 -65.01
CA GLY A 746 22.27 16.24 -64.99
C GLY A 746 21.90 16.71 -63.57
N GLY A 747 21.31 17.88 -63.34
CA GLY A 747 20.89 18.94 -64.27
C GLY A 747 20.05 19.98 -63.53
N ASP A 748 20.67 21.10 -63.18
CA ASP A 748 20.14 22.24 -62.39
C ASP A 748 19.19 23.15 -63.23
N PRO A 749 18.49 24.15 -62.65
CA PRO A 749 17.58 24.18 -61.48
C PRO A 749 16.11 24.42 -61.92
N ASP A 750 15.18 24.68 -60.98
CA ASP A 750 14.38 25.93 -61.04
C ASP A 750 13.74 26.32 -59.68
N ALA A 751 13.22 27.55 -59.56
CA ALA A 751 12.88 28.17 -58.27
C ALA A 751 11.44 28.75 -58.11
N GLY A 752 11.01 28.91 -56.85
CA GLY A 752 9.77 29.57 -56.40
C GLY A 752 9.45 29.15 -54.94
N GLY A 753 8.99 30.00 -54.01
CA GLY A 753 8.42 31.35 -54.14
C GLY A 753 6.92 31.28 -54.48
N ASP A 754 5.98 31.77 -53.68
CA ASP A 754 6.04 32.47 -52.37
C ASP A 754 4.82 32.00 -51.51
N PRO A 755 4.49 32.56 -50.33
CA PRO A 755 3.38 32.04 -49.50
C PRO A 755 2.02 32.59 -49.94
N ASP A 756 0.96 32.16 -49.26
CA ASP A 756 -0.20 33.02 -49.03
C ASP A 756 -0.81 32.74 -47.64
N ALA A 757 -1.51 33.73 -47.09
CA ALA A 757 -2.05 33.72 -45.73
C ALA A 757 -3.43 34.39 -45.67
N ASP A 758 -4.00 34.44 -44.47
CA ASP A 758 -5.10 35.36 -44.07
C ASP A 758 -6.52 34.97 -44.61
N PRO A 759 -7.62 35.58 -44.10
CA PRO A 759 -8.30 34.95 -42.97
C PRO A 759 -9.85 34.94 -43.03
N ASP A 760 -10.48 34.35 -42.02
CA ASP A 760 -11.79 34.75 -41.43
C ASP A 760 -11.89 34.25 -39.97
#